data_AF-A0A9N9PYR5-F1
#
_entry.id   AF-A0A9N9PYR5-F1
#
_cell.length_a   1.000
_cell.length_b   1.000
_cell.length_c   1.000
_cell.angle_alpha   90.00
_cell.angle_beta   90.00
_cell.angle_gamma   90.00
#
_symmetry.space_group_name_H-M   'P 1'
#
loop_
_entity.id
_entity.type
_entity.pdbx_description
1 polymer ?
#
loop_
_entity_poly.entity_id
_entity_poly.type
_entity_poly.pdbx_seq_one_letter_code
_entity_poly.pdbx_strand_id
1 'polypeptide(L)'
;MVNRIARALLVLVSLSLVFAETETSNLQVNLADGEVEGILTEFPVSDNLVPGGVARVRKFLGVPFAAPSKRFAPPAPVRPWKGLLKADRSKPACIQQFNYPKASRDFATTLFNNPAPEESEDCLYLNVFAPTTIPPPGGFPVIFWVYGGSLLFGYASHPMYDGSGFAGVENVIFVSANYRTNVFGFPASSELPLEERNLGFLDQRMALEWTSKHIRSFGGDPSKITIAGESAGALSVDALVTTYPDRAPFRAAIMQSGQISVLPNERLDTTPSWATLAAELNCSTTASNLTCIREAPALVIKDIVEKKNLSWVPAYDNKTTVRDPVARRAARRFAQVPILVGTNNNEGSIYVRSQKDFPKYVNDSFGFSPPLVAAIMATFTGYSSDLAASDALFTNYIFQCSQALHAQKTIDAGSPVYRYYFNTTFPNNSGKKAGYELEVYHSSEIPLVFGTYDREGATDQQIALSRFMQKAWADFAKDPELGPGWPELGSSGPDVAVLGLDGSSGATMVNQTIVDTTSLRTVQNGTGASTAQAPIPSDAAEAAYSQSSKGRQKSDTRIRMAHSAEEEKELLPSTDTATEDNSKSLEPAPIRLLDLPNKSQLFILALCRLSEPLSNTCLLPYIYYLIKSIITSDDDHATQQISKLSGLLVAAFPLAQFFTSMLWGRISDFYGRKPTIVVGLLLSVIANMAFGFSRSIGALMFWRVLAGIGNGNVGVMRTMTAEIVKERKYQTRAFLVLPLVFNSGMVAGLALGGCLADPVMNLPLLFGSNGWFNIYHYPEGVAWALKYPYALPAMTNASVLGVSLFLAVFGLRETLPGKEDDIDFGVMIGSSTRRLISRFILRRNSSQYSAINIEETFNPEEIEVEAPPSNSSSPPSRLAFRKIWTRDVIVTLVSFGLLPLHNAAFMHIFPVFLSAPSSANVDWNLLSFTGGLGLQTPSIGLWLSCFGLCGILLQLFIYPRLQSHLGTLGCFRIALFLFPLAYLLAPYLSLLPESGLTRWLGIAFILCVQVMARTIAIPSTVILLTEAAPAKTVLGTVHGAGNMLSSLARAVGSAVAGWAFAWGVDRGCVGAVWWGYLFFVAGGALAWSFNMREVRGAFSEKSR
;
A
#
# COMPACT_ATOMS: atom_id res chain seq x y z
N MET A 1 14.34 18.78 31.89
CA MET A 1 14.52 18.56 30.43
C MET A 1 14.68 17.07 30.10
N VAL A 2 15.60 16.36 30.75
CA VAL A 2 15.82 14.90 30.57
C VAL A 2 14.58 14.03 30.82
N ASN A 3 13.77 14.31 31.86
CA ASN A 3 12.50 13.58 32.10
C ASN A 3 11.42 13.84 31.03
N ARG A 4 11.45 14.98 30.32
CA ARG A 4 10.53 15.24 29.21
C ARG A 4 10.98 14.53 27.94
N ILE A 5 12.31 14.41 27.73
CA ILE A 5 12.91 13.69 26.61
C ILE A 5 12.79 12.17 26.81
N ALA A 6 12.97 11.66 28.03
CA ALA A 6 12.79 10.24 28.36
C ALA A 6 11.32 9.81 28.26
N ARG A 7 10.37 10.65 28.69
CA ARG A 7 8.94 10.42 28.44
C ARG A 7 8.59 10.52 26.96
N ALA A 8 9.17 11.46 26.22
CA ALA A 8 8.98 11.55 24.77
C ALA A 8 9.57 10.34 24.03
N LEU A 9 10.73 9.82 24.44
CA LEU A 9 11.35 8.61 23.89
C LEU A 9 10.61 7.34 24.30
N LEU A 10 10.12 7.22 25.54
CA LEU A 10 9.28 6.10 25.95
C LEU A 10 7.93 6.13 25.25
N VAL A 11 7.32 7.30 25.06
CA VAL A 11 6.09 7.46 24.27
C VAL A 11 6.37 7.17 22.79
N LEU A 12 7.49 7.62 22.22
CA LEU A 12 7.90 7.31 20.84
C LEU A 12 8.22 5.83 20.63
N VAL A 13 8.86 5.16 21.59
CA VAL A 13 9.17 3.72 21.53
C VAL A 13 7.91 2.88 21.77
N SER A 14 7.00 3.33 22.65
CA SER A 14 5.69 2.71 22.86
C SER A 14 4.79 2.88 21.63
N LEU A 15 4.80 4.05 20.99
CA LEU A 15 4.16 4.25 19.69
C LEU A 15 4.84 3.39 18.60
N SER A 16 6.17 3.29 18.57
CA SER A 16 6.85 2.47 17.55
C SER A 16 6.51 0.98 17.66
N LEU A 17 6.32 0.46 18.88
CA LEU A 17 5.95 -0.94 19.15
C LEU A 17 4.45 -1.22 18.90
N VAL A 18 3.58 -0.25 19.16
CA VAL A 18 2.13 -0.39 18.88
C VAL A 18 1.81 -0.14 17.40
N PHE A 19 2.56 0.69 16.68
CA PHE A 19 2.30 0.94 15.26
C PHE A 19 2.84 -0.17 14.33
N ALA A 20 3.87 -0.93 14.72
CA ALA A 20 4.46 -1.97 13.87
C ALA A 20 3.75 -3.34 13.93
N GLU A 21 3.17 -3.75 15.06
CA GLU A 21 2.49 -5.05 15.19
C GLU A 21 1.00 -5.01 14.79
N THR A 22 0.38 -3.82 14.73
CA THR A 22 -1.05 -3.69 14.42
C THR A 22 -1.35 -3.51 12.92
N GLU A 23 -0.36 -3.14 12.09
CA GLU A 23 -0.60 -2.81 10.68
C GLU A 23 -0.58 -4.01 9.72
N THR A 24 0.14 -5.09 10.02
CA THR A 24 0.15 -6.29 9.16
C THR A 24 -0.96 -7.30 9.45
N SER A 25 -1.67 -7.20 10.58
CA SER A 25 -2.69 -8.19 10.96
C SER A 25 -4.05 -7.98 10.31
N ASN A 26 -4.23 -6.93 9.50
CA ASN A 26 -5.56 -6.47 9.07
C ASN A 26 -5.78 -6.46 7.55
N LEU A 27 -4.83 -6.99 6.77
CA LEU A 27 -4.93 -7.13 5.30
C LEU A 27 -5.36 -8.52 4.84
N GLN A 28 -5.31 -9.54 5.71
CA GLN A 28 -5.86 -10.86 5.43
C GLN A 28 -7.25 -10.94 6.07
N VAL A 29 -8.26 -11.22 5.26
CA VAL A 29 -9.66 -11.33 5.66
C VAL A 29 -10.15 -12.73 5.33
N ASN A 30 -10.68 -13.42 6.32
CA ASN A 30 -11.25 -14.74 6.15
C ASN A 30 -12.74 -14.60 5.82
N LEU A 31 -13.14 -15.01 4.62
CA LEU A 31 -14.52 -15.05 4.16
C LEU A 31 -15.05 -16.47 4.29
N ALA A 32 -16.37 -16.62 4.40
CA ALA A 32 -16.98 -17.96 4.40
C ALA A 32 -16.65 -18.80 3.13
N ASP A 33 -16.30 -18.13 2.03
CA ASP A 33 -15.96 -18.78 0.76
C ASP A 33 -14.43 -18.95 0.57
N GLY A 34 -13.59 -18.39 1.44
CA GLY A 34 -12.12 -18.51 1.37
C GLY A 34 -11.37 -17.30 1.92
N GLU A 35 -10.04 -17.39 1.99
CA GLU A 35 -9.20 -16.30 2.52
C GLU A 35 -8.80 -15.32 1.41
N VAL A 36 -8.88 -14.02 1.68
CA VAL A 36 -8.43 -12.95 0.78
C VAL A 36 -7.36 -12.08 1.43
N GLU A 37 -6.36 -11.67 0.66
CA GLU A 37 -5.32 -10.72 1.08
C GLU A 37 -5.39 -9.46 0.23
N GLY A 38 -5.67 -8.33 0.87
CA GLY A 38 -5.65 -7.01 0.24
C GLY A 38 -4.30 -6.30 0.33
N ILE A 39 -4.29 -5.04 -0.07
CA ILE A 39 -3.15 -4.12 0.00
C ILE A 39 -3.48 -2.90 0.86
N LEU A 40 -2.45 -2.32 1.48
CA LEU A 40 -2.56 -1.01 2.12
C LEU A 40 -2.06 0.05 1.13
N THR A 41 -2.89 1.05 0.86
CA THR A 41 -2.53 2.18 -0.01
C THR A 41 -2.62 3.49 0.76
N GLU A 42 -1.74 4.42 0.40
CA GLU A 42 -1.70 5.76 0.97
C GLU A 42 -2.00 6.78 -0.13
N PHE A 43 -2.78 7.82 0.18
CA PHE A 43 -3.00 8.92 -0.74
C PHE A 43 -3.01 10.26 0.01
N PRO A 44 -2.50 11.33 -0.62
CA PRO A 44 -2.42 12.64 0.02
C PRO A 44 -3.82 13.22 0.21
N VAL A 45 -4.11 13.66 1.43
CA VAL A 45 -5.33 14.41 1.75
C VAL A 45 -4.94 15.86 1.93
N SER A 46 -5.60 16.75 1.20
CA SER A 46 -5.42 18.18 1.40
C SER A 46 -6.03 18.58 2.74
N ASP A 47 -5.34 19.45 3.47
CA ASP A 47 -5.66 19.96 4.81
C ASP A 47 -5.58 18.95 5.96
N ASN A 48 -5.47 19.49 7.19
CA ASN A 48 -5.26 18.80 8.47
C ASN A 48 -6.36 17.79 8.88
N LEU A 49 -7.14 17.28 7.93
CA LEU A 49 -8.24 16.31 8.10
C LEU A 49 -7.76 14.96 8.65
N VAL A 50 -6.54 14.56 8.29
CA VAL A 50 -5.91 13.34 8.80
C VAL A 50 -4.53 13.71 9.36
N PRO A 51 -4.14 13.20 10.54
CA PRO A 51 -2.81 13.43 11.09
C PRO A 51 -1.71 13.06 10.09
N GLY A 52 -0.87 14.03 9.73
CA GLY A 52 0.23 13.83 8.76
C GLY A 52 -0.13 14.05 7.29
N GLY A 53 -1.37 14.44 6.96
CA GLY A 53 -1.77 14.82 5.59
C GLY A 53 -1.88 13.65 4.59
N VAL A 54 -1.90 12.41 5.09
CA VAL A 54 -1.95 11.19 4.27
C VAL A 54 -3.01 10.25 4.85
N ALA A 55 -4.03 9.91 4.06
CA ALA A 55 -5.01 8.89 4.42
C ALA A 55 -4.54 7.50 3.98
N ARG A 56 -4.87 6.50 4.78
CA ARG A 56 -4.47 5.11 4.58
C ARG A 56 -5.70 4.21 4.48
N VAL A 57 -5.76 3.41 3.43
CA VAL A 57 -6.93 2.60 3.05
C VAL A 57 -6.50 1.17 2.76
N ARG A 58 -7.29 0.21 3.26
CA ARG A 58 -7.15 -1.21 2.90
C ARG A 58 -7.97 -1.47 1.63
N LYS A 59 -7.33 -1.89 0.54
CA LYS A 59 -7.99 -2.21 -0.73
C LYS A 59 -7.93 -3.72 -0.98
N PHE A 60 -9.06 -4.30 -1.32
CA PHE A 60 -9.20 -5.70 -1.74
C PHE A 60 -9.79 -5.66 -3.15
N LEU A 61 -8.95 -5.79 -4.15
CA LEU A 61 -9.31 -5.60 -5.56
C LEU A 61 -9.45 -6.95 -6.24
N GLY A 62 -10.52 -7.14 -7.02
CA GLY A 62 -10.71 -8.35 -7.81
C GLY A 62 -11.15 -9.59 -7.03
N VAL A 63 -12.00 -9.41 -6.01
CA VAL A 63 -12.58 -10.53 -5.24
C VAL A 63 -13.74 -11.14 -6.03
N PRO A 64 -13.76 -12.46 -6.32
CA PRO A 64 -14.86 -13.08 -7.06
C PRO A 64 -16.12 -13.09 -6.20
N PHE A 65 -17.24 -12.65 -6.77
CA PHE A 65 -18.55 -12.75 -6.13
C PHE A 65 -19.48 -13.77 -6.81
N ALA A 66 -19.10 -14.24 -8.00
CA ALA A 66 -19.76 -15.32 -8.71
C ALA A 66 -18.72 -16.30 -9.28
N ALA A 67 -19.11 -17.55 -9.50
CA ALA A 67 -18.31 -18.50 -10.28
C ALA A 67 -18.21 -18.06 -11.75
N PRO A 68 -17.16 -18.48 -12.48
CA PRO A 68 -17.03 -18.17 -13.91
C PRO A 68 -18.32 -18.48 -14.68
N SER A 69 -18.88 -17.45 -15.31
CA SER A 69 -20.22 -17.54 -15.87
C SER A 69 -20.23 -18.35 -17.17
N LYS A 70 -21.23 -19.21 -17.34
CA LYS A 70 -21.55 -19.74 -18.67
C LYS A 70 -22.25 -18.64 -19.46
N ARG A 71 -21.85 -18.43 -20.72
CA ARG A 71 -22.43 -17.37 -21.55
C ARG A 71 -23.95 -17.50 -21.64
N PHE A 72 -24.63 -16.39 -21.40
CA PHE A 72 -26.10 -16.30 -21.36
C PHE A 72 -26.76 -17.23 -20.33
N ALA A 73 -26.13 -17.40 -19.16
CA ALA A 73 -26.71 -18.10 -18.02
C ALA A 73 -26.65 -17.22 -16.75
N PRO A 74 -27.58 -17.39 -15.81
CA PRO A 74 -27.54 -16.72 -14.50
C PRO A 74 -26.19 -16.92 -13.79
N PRO A 75 -25.73 -15.93 -13.02
CA PRO A 75 -24.51 -16.10 -12.22
C PRO A 75 -24.72 -17.19 -11.17
N ALA A 76 -23.69 -17.98 -10.93
CA ALA A 76 -23.70 -19.04 -9.92
C ALA A 76 -22.86 -18.62 -8.70
N PRO A 77 -23.20 -19.05 -7.48
CA PRO A 77 -22.40 -18.77 -6.30
C PRO A 77 -20.95 -19.23 -6.47
N VAL A 78 -20.01 -18.48 -5.87
CA VAL A 78 -18.59 -18.86 -5.87
C VAL A 78 -18.42 -20.21 -5.19
N ARG A 79 -17.60 -21.07 -5.78
CA ARG A 79 -17.16 -22.29 -5.10
C ARG A 79 -16.12 -21.92 -4.05
N PRO A 80 -16.27 -22.37 -2.80
CA PRO A 80 -15.26 -22.09 -1.79
C PRO A 80 -13.88 -22.51 -2.26
N TRP A 81 -12.89 -21.64 -2.10
CA TRP A 81 -11.50 -21.90 -2.50
C TRP A 81 -10.62 -22.19 -1.29
N LYS A 82 -9.60 -23.03 -1.49
CA LYS A 82 -8.58 -23.31 -0.48
C LYS A 82 -7.36 -22.42 -0.73
N GLY A 83 -6.77 -21.92 0.36
CA GLY A 83 -5.61 -21.04 0.30
C GLY A 83 -5.97 -19.57 0.13
N LEU A 84 -4.93 -18.75 0.00
CA LEU A 84 -5.04 -17.29 0.04
C LEU A 84 -5.19 -16.71 -1.36
N LEU A 85 -6.33 -16.04 -1.62
CA LEU A 85 -6.54 -15.26 -2.83
C LEU A 85 -5.93 -13.86 -2.67
N LYS A 86 -4.97 -13.51 -3.53
CA LYS A 86 -4.41 -12.15 -3.57
C LYS A 86 -5.37 -11.21 -4.30
N ALA A 87 -6.00 -10.33 -3.53
CA ALA A 87 -6.88 -9.27 -4.00
C ALA A 87 -6.12 -7.94 -4.11
N ASP A 88 -5.00 -7.94 -4.84
CA ASP A 88 -4.07 -6.79 -4.97
C ASP A 88 -4.22 -6.01 -6.28
N ARG A 89 -5.04 -6.52 -7.21
CA ARG A 89 -5.21 -6.00 -8.57
C ARG A 89 -6.65 -6.09 -9.03
N SER A 90 -7.09 -5.07 -9.75
CA SER A 90 -8.37 -5.10 -10.44
C SER A 90 -8.42 -6.19 -11.50
N LYS A 91 -9.61 -6.74 -11.73
CA LYS A 91 -9.88 -7.76 -12.73
C LYS A 91 -10.45 -7.14 -14.01
N PRO A 92 -10.43 -7.86 -15.14
CA PRO A 92 -10.94 -7.34 -16.41
C PRO A 92 -12.37 -6.80 -16.30
N ALA A 93 -12.67 -5.78 -17.09
CA ALA A 93 -14.01 -5.32 -17.36
C ALA A 93 -14.81 -6.42 -18.09
N CYS A 94 -16.14 -6.39 -17.94
CA CYS A 94 -16.99 -7.18 -18.83
C CYS A 94 -16.90 -6.65 -20.26
N ILE A 95 -17.17 -7.49 -21.27
CA ILE A 95 -17.15 -7.06 -22.67
C ILE A 95 -18.06 -5.84 -22.86
N GLN A 96 -17.49 -4.73 -23.30
CA GLN A 96 -18.17 -3.43 -23.44
C GLN A 96 -18.69 -3.24 -24.88
N GLN A 97 -19.56 -2.25 -25.10
CA GLN A 97 -20.04 -1.89 -26.44
C GLN A 97 -20.02 -0.37 -26.62
N PHE A 98 -19.23 0.11 -27.58
CA PHE A 98 -19.19 1.52 -28.02
C PHE A 98 -19.57 1.64 -29.49
N ASN A 99 -20.74 2.25 -29.77
CA ASN A 99 -21.37 2.18 -31.08
C ASN A 99 -20.78 3.12 -32.14
N TYR A 100 -20.83 2.68 -33.40
CA TYR A 100 -20.49 3.47 -34.57
C TYR A 100 -21.56 4.54 -34.88
N PRO A 101 -21.21 5.63 -35.59
CA PRO A 101 -19.98 5.87 -36.36
C PRO A 101 -18.73 6.11 -35.52
N LYS A 102 -17.53 5.95 -36.12
CA LYS A 102 -16.23 6.03 -35.44
C LYS A 102 -16.08 7.29 -34.57
N ALA A 103 -16.56 8.45 -35.03
CA ALA A 103 -16.50 9.69 -34.25
C ALA A 103 -17.31 9.64 -32.94
N SER A 104 -18.43 8.91 -32.91
CA SER A 104 -19.21 8.69 -31.68
C SER A 104 -18.56 7.70 -30.75
N ARG A 105 -18.03 6.61 -31.32
CA ARG A 105 -17.24 5.62 -30.59
C ARG A 105 -16.01 6.24 -29.92
N ASP A 106 -15.22 6.99 -30.66
CA ASP A 106 -13.98 7.62 -30.16
C ASP A 106 -14.27 8.66 -29.08
N PHE A 107 -15.34 9.45 -29.23
CA PHE A 107 -15.78 10.40 -28.21
C PHE A 107 -16.18 9.68 -26.91
N ALA A 108 -17.05 8.67 -26.99
CA ALA A 108 -17.53 7.94 -25.82
C ALA A 108 -16.39 7.20 -25.10
N THR A 109 -15.49 6.56 -25.84
CA THR A 109 -14.32 5.88 -25.27
C THR A 109 -13.34 6.85 -24.62
N THR A 110 -13.12 8.03 -25.20
CA THR A 110 -12.26 9.07 -24.60
C THR A 110 -12.82 9.57 -23.27
N LEU A 111 -14.14 9.72 -23.16
CA LEU A 111 -14.79 10.27 -21.98
C LEU A 111 -14.99 9.24 -20.87
N PHE A 112 -15.39 8.01 -21.22
CA PHE A 112 -15.87 7.00 -20.27
C PHE A 112 -15.02 5.72 -20.18
N ASN A 113 -14.01 5.58 -21.03
CA ASN A 113 -13.18 4.37 -21.10
C ASN A 113 -11.69 4.71 -21.16
N ASN A 114 -11.27 5.72 -20.40
CA ASN A 114 -9.89 6.18 -20.35
C ASN A 114 -9.36 6.17 -18.90
N PRO A 115 -8.35 5.33 -18.58
CA PRO A 115 -7.70 4.38 -19.47
C PRO A 115 -8.64 3.22 -19.87
N ALA A 116 -8.39 2.64 -21.04
CA ALA A 116 -9.14 1.48 -21.50
C ALA A 116 -8.78 0.24 -20.67
N PRO A 117 -9.76 -0.50 -20.12
CA PRO A 117 -9.50 -1.71 -19.35
C PRO A 117 -9.22 -2.91 -20.26
N GLU A 118 -8.63 -3.96 -19.69
CA GLU A 118 -8.71 -5.30 -20.27
C GLU A 118 -10.18 -5.78 -20.22
N GLU A 119 -10.69 -6.38 -21.28
CA GLU A 119 -12.06 -6.91 -21.36
C GLU A 119 -12.05 -8.45 -21.37
N SER A 120 -12.95 -9.08 -20.59
CA SER A 120 -13.11 -10.54 -20.54
C SER A 120 -14.55 -10.94 -20.24
N GLU A 121 -14.95 -12.15 -20.61
CA GLU A 121 -16.20 -12.77 -20.11
C GLU A 121 -16.06 -13.26 -18.66
N ASP A 122 -14.84 -13.54 -18.21
CA ASP A 122 -14.52 -13.76 -16.79
C ASP A 122 -14.32 -12.40 -16.09
N CYS A 123 -15.44 -11.73 -15.79
CA CYS A 123 -15.45 -10.35 -15.28
C CYS A 123 -16.20 -10.16 -13.96
N LEU A 124 -16.81 -11.20 -13.36
CA LEU A 124 -17.69 -11.09 -12.18
C LEU A 124 -16.90 -11.00 -10.85
N TYR A 125 -16.21 -9.87 -10.70
CA TYR A 125 -15.39 -9.54 -9.54
C TYR A 125 -15.82 -8.18 -8.95
N LEU A 126 -15.52 -7.99 -7.66
CA LEU A 126 -15.75 -6.75 -6.94
C LEU A 126 -14.50 -6.26 -6.22
N ASN A 127 -14.52 -5.00 -5.81
CA ASN A 127 -13.47 -4.32 -5.07
C ASN A 127 -14.04 -3.80 -3.74
N VAL A 128 -13.29 -3.95 -2.66
CA VAL A 128 -13.62 -3.42 -1.33
C VAL A 128 -12.55 -2.44 -0.87
N PHE A 129 -12.97 -1.24 -0.49
CA PHE A 129 -12.13 -0.20 0.09
C PHE A 129 -12.57 -0.02 1.55
N ALA A 130 -11.70 -0.35 2.49
CA ALA A 130 -12.03 -0.38 3.91
C ALA A 130 -11.13 0.57 4.72
N PRO A 131 -11.69 1.25 5.74
CA PRO A 131 -10.91 2.08 6.65
C PRO A 131 -9.82 1.28 7.38
N THR A 132 -8.76 1.99 7.81
CA THR A 132 -7.70 1.45 8.68
C THR A 132 -7.98 1.72 10.17
N THR A 133 -8.98 2.55 10.47
CA THR A 133 -9.43 2.90 11.82
C THR A 133 -10.20 1.74 12.46
N ILE A 134 -10.39 1.82 13.78
CA ILE A 134 -11.16 0.83 14.54
C ILE A 134 -12.66 1.01 14.18
N PRO A 135 -13.37 -0.06 13.77
CA PRO A 135 -14.80 0.03 13.50
C PRO A 135 -15.59 0.53 14.72
N PRO A 136 -16.59 1.42 14.54
CA PRO A 136 -17.48 1.82 15.61
C PRO A 136 -18.34 0.62 16.06
N PRO A 137 -19.01 0.70 17.22
CA PRO A 137 -19.98 -0.32 17.65
C PRO A 137 -21.00 -0.61 16.52
N GLY A 138 -21.10 -1.88 16.12
CA GLY A 138 -21.94 -2.34 15.01
C GLY A 138 -21.23 -2.46 13.66
N GLY A 139 -20.10 -1.78 13.45
CA GLY A 139 -19.34 -1.78 12.19
C GLY A 139 -19.52 -0.49 11.37
N PHE A 140 -18.66 -0.31 10.37
CA PHE A 140 -18.70 0.84 9.46
C PHE A 140 -19.94 0.78 8.53
N PRO A 141 -20.54 1.93 8.18
CA PRO A 141 -21.51 1.98 7.08
C PRO A 141 -20.85 1.58 5.75
N VAL A 142 -21.67 1.11 4.82
CA VAL A 142 -21.21 0.55 3.54
C VAL A 142 -21.91 1.24 2.39
N ILE A 143 -21.16 1.78 1.42
CA ILE A 143 -21.69 2.20 0.13
C ILE A 143 -21.39 1.10 -0.89
N PHE A 144 -22.44 0.52 -1.49
CA PHE A 144 -22.34 -0.43 -2.59
C PHE A 144 -22.63 0.29 -3.91
N TRP A 145 -21.61 0.45 -4.73
CA TRP A 145 -21.62 1.21 -5.97
C TRP A 145 -21.87 0.35 -7.20
N VAL A 146 -22.84 0.80 -8.02
CA VAL A 146 -23.16 0.27 -9.35
C VAL A 146 -22.81 1.34 -10.38
N TYR A 147 -21.87 1.05 -11.29
CA TYR A 147 -21.44 2.00 -12.31
C TYR A 147 -22.47 2.16 -13.44
N GLY A 148 -22.40 3.32 -14.12
CA GLY A 148 -23.21 3.71 -15.27
C GLY A 148 -22.77 3.12 -16.60
N GLY A 149 -22.96 3.86 -17.70
CA GLY A 149 -22.56 3.43 -19.05
C GLY A 149 -23.65 2.71 -19.87
N SER A 150 -24.89 3.17 -19.71
CA SER A 150 -26.07 2.73 -20.49
C SER A 150 -26.35 1.23 -20.47
N LEU A 151 -25.83 0.48 -19.48
CA LEU A 151 -25.80 -0.99 -19.44
C LEU A 151 -24.99 -1.63 -20.59
N LEU A 152 -24.24 -0.85 -21.37
CA LEU A 152 -23.47 -1.28 -22.54
C LEU A 152 -21.97 -1.35 -22.25
N PHE A 153 -21.47 -0.49 -21.37
CA PHE A 153 -20.06 -0.35 -21.03
C PHE A 153 -19.90 0.11 -19.57
N GLY A 154 -18.66 0.14 -19.06
CA GLY A 154 -18.33 0.56 -17.70
C GLY A 154 -17.64 -0.56 -16.93
N TYR A 155 -16.90 -0.21 -15.88
CA TYR A 155 -16.17 -1.19 -15.06
C TYR A 155 -15.92 -0.68 -13.64
N ALA A 156 -15.93 -1.60 -12.68
CA ALA A 156 -15.86 -1.30 -11.25
C ALA A 156 -14.53 -0.69 -10.80
N SER A 157 -13.45 -0.93 -11.54
CA SER A 157 -12.11 -0.40 -11.25
C SER A 157 -11.77 0.89 -12.00
N HIS A 158 -12.77 1.56 -12.61
CA HIS A 158 -12.51 2.83 -13.29
C HIS A 158 -11.94 3.85 -12.30
N PRO A 159 -10.83 4.56 -12.61
CA PRO A 159 -10.17 5.46 -11.66
C PRO A 159 -11.08 6.53 -11.03
N MET A 160 -12.08 7.01 -11.76
CA MET A 160 -13.09 7.94 -11.25
C MET A 160 -13.91 7.38 -10.06
N TYR A 161 -14.00 6.05 -9.91
CA TYR A 161 -14.73 5.36 -8.84
C TYR A 161 -13.83 4.87 -7.69
N ASP A 162 -12.62 5.41 -7.53
CA ASP A 162 -11.74 5.04 -6.41
C ASP A 162 -12.36 5.46 -5.07
N GLY A 163 -12.87 4.48 -4.31
CA GLY A 163 -13.52 4.69 -3.01
C GLY A 163 -12.58 5.04 -1.85
N SER A 164 -11.31 5.36 -2.11
CA SER A 164 -10.33 5.68 -1.07
C SER A 164 -10.69 6.92 -0.25
N GLY A 165 -11.32 7.93 -0.85
CA GLY A 165 -11.82 9.11 -0.15
C GLY A 165 -12.81 8.73 0.95
N PHE A 166 -13.83 7.95 0.59
CA PHE A 166 -14.84 7.44 1.53
C PHE A 166 -14.24 6.58 2.65
N ALA A 167 -13.33 5.65 2.31
CA ALA A 167 -12.74 4.75 3.29
C ALA A 167 -11.71 5.43 4.20
N GLY A 168 -10.84 6.28 3.64
CA GLY A 168 -9.70 6.87 4.33
C GLY A 168 -10.01 8.15 5.08
N VAL A 169 -11.01 8.92 4.63
CA VAL A 169 -11.39 10.21 5.22
C VAL A 169 -12.70 10.08 6.00
N GLU A 170 -13.72 9.48 5.37
CA GLU A 170 -15.07 9.47 5.93
C GLU A 170 -15.42 8.24 6.78
N ASN A 171 -14.50 7.27 6.88
CA ASN A 171 -14.69 5.99 7.59
C ASN A 171 -15.93 5.21 7.10
N VAL A 172 -16.14 5.18 5.79
CA VAL A 172 -17.21 4.42 5.12
C VAL A 172 -16.58 3.34 4.27
N ILE A 173 -17.05 2.09 4.38
CA ILE A 173 -16.59 1.04 3.47
C ILE A 173 -17.23 1.26 2.11
N PHE A 174 -16.42 1.23 1.05
CA PHE A 174 -16.90 1.36 -0.31
C PHE A 174 -16.71 0.06 -1.07
N VAL A 175 -17.75 -0.43 -1.74
CA VAL A 175 -17.73 -1.66 -2.54
C VAL A 175 -18.15 -1.32 -3.96
N SER A 176 -17.38 -1.73 -4.97
CA SER A 176 -17.75 -1.60 -6.39
C SER A 176 -17.71 -2.96 -7.06
N ALA A 177 -18.72 -3.31 -7.86
CA ALA A 177 -18.85 -4.62 -8.49
C ALA A 177 -19.06 -4.53 -10.00
N ASN A 178 -18.41 -5.42 -10.75
CA ASN A 178 -18.70 -5.64 -12.16
C ASN A 178 -20.06 -6.33 -12.35
N TYR A 179 -20.70 -6.04 -13.48
CA TYR A 179 -21.87 -6.77 -13.96
C TYR A 179 -21.80 -6.88 -15.49
N ARG A 180 -22.34 -7.97 -16.05
CA ARG A 180 -22.33 -8.16 -17.50
C ARG A 180 -23.17 -7.09 -18.21
N THR A 181 -22.63 -6.56 -19.30
CA THR A 181 -23.19 -5.48 -20.11
C THR A 181 -23.67 -5.98 -21.48
N ASN A 182 -24.38 -5.13 -22.22
CA ASN A 182 -24.88 -5.36 -23.59
C ASN A 182 -25.54 -6.73 -23.78
N VAL A 183 -25.36 -7.39 -24.94
CA VAL A 183 -25.90 -8.72 -25.21
C VAL A 183 -25.46 -9.78 -24.19
N PHE A 184 -24.26 -9.66 -23.59
CA PHE A 184 -23.79 -10.61 -22.58
C PHE A 184 -24.56 -10.49 -21.26
N GLY A 185 -25.06 -9.29 -20.94
CA GLY A 185 -25.88 -9.00 -19.75
C GLY A 185 -27.39 -9.04 -20.00
N PHE A 186 -27.83 -8.76 -21.22
CA PHE A 186 -29.23 -8.58 -21.57
C PHE A 186 -29.62 -9.29 -22.89
N PRO A 187 -29.42 -10.62 -22.99
CA PRO A 187 -29.73 -11.37 -24.20
C PRO A 187 -31.25 -11.47 -24.45
N ALA A 188 -31.65 -11.32 -25.71
CA ALA A 188 -33.07 -11.33 -26.12
C ALA A 188 -33.51 -12.63 -26.80
N SER A 189 -32.80 -13.74 -26.58
CA SER A 189 -33.17 -15.04 -27.16
C SER A 189 -34.52 -15.52 -26.65
N SER A 190 -35.39 -15.94 -27.57
CA SER A 190 -36.65 -16.62 -27.21
C SER A 190 -36.43 -17.98 -26.54
N GLU A 191 -35.26 -18.59 -26.73
CA GLU A 191 -34.89 -19.89 -26.14
C GLU A 191 -34.49 -19.78 -24.66
N LEU A 192 -34.26 -18.57 -24.15
CA LEU A 192 -33.99 -18.32 -22.72
C LEU A 192 -35.30 -18.04 -21.96
N PRO A 193 -35.46 -18.58 -20.74
CA PRO A 193 -36.54 -18.17 -19.85
C PRO A 193 -36.52 -16.65 -19.61
N LEU A 194 -37.69 -16.02 -19.52
CA LEU A 194 -37.79 -14.56 -19.39
C LEU A 194 -37.02 -14.04 -18.16
N GLU A 195 -37.08 -14.77 -17.05
CA GLU A 195 -36.39 -14.46 -15.78
C GLU A 195 -34.85 -14.61 -15.84
N GLU A 196 -34.31 -15.14 -16.93
CA GLU A 196 -32.87 -15.34 -17.16
C GLU A 196 -32.32 -14.41 -18.23
N ARG A 197 -33.11 -13.42 -18.69
CA ARG A 197 -32.68 -12.46 -19.72
C ARG A 197 -32.04 -11.19 -19.16
N ASN A 198 -32.17 -10.93 -17.85
CA ASN A 198 -31.58 -9.76 -17.18
C ASN A 198 -30.33 -10.16 -16.36
N LEU A 199 -29.38 -10.81 -17.01
CA LEU A 199 -28.19 -11.36 -16.38
C LEU A 199 -27.36 -10.28 -15.68
N GLY A 200 -27.22 -9.09 -16.27
CA GLY A 200 -26.53 -7.96 -15.63
C GLY A 200 -27.17 -7.57 -14.29
N PHE A 201 -28.50 -7.55 -14.19
CA PHE A 201 -29.20 -7.28 -12.92
C PHE A 201 -29.10 -8.45 -11.93
N LEU A 202 -29.06 -9.69 -12.41
CA LEU A 202 -28.79 -10.84 -11.56
C LEU A 202 -27.36 -10.83 -11.01
N ASP A 203 -26.38 -10.37 -11.79
CA ASP A 203 -25.00 -10.19 -11.35
C ASP A 203 -24.90 -9.15 -10.22
N GLN A 204 -25.57 -8.00 -10.40
CA GLN A 204 -25.64 -6.95 -9.37
C GLN A 204 -26.27 -7.46 -8.06
N ARG A 205 -27.35 -8.25 -8.15
CA ARG A 205 -27.98 -8.89 -6.98
C ARG A 205 -27.03 -9.86 -6.28
N MET A 206 -26.31 -10.69 -7.04
CA MET A 206 -25.35 -11.63 -6.47
C MET A 206 -24.19 -10.89 -5.77
N ALA A 207 -23.71 -9.78 -6.35
CA ALA A 207 -22.70 -8.94 -5.71
C ALA A 207 -23.20 -8.24 -4.43
N LEU A 208 -24.47 -7.82 -4.41
CA LEU A 208 -25.11 -7.23 -3.23
C LEU A 208 -25.33 -8.28 -2.12
N GLU A 209 -25.78 -9.48 -2.48
CA GLU A 209 -25.90 -10.62 -1.55
C GLU A 209 -24.54 -11.01 -0.98
N TRP A 210 -23.51 -11.07 -1.83
CA TRP A 210 -22.13 -11.26 -1.38
C TRP A 210 -21.71 -10.19 -0.37
N THR A 211 -22.00 -8.92 -0.67
CA THR A 211 -21.68 -7.80 0.21
C THR A 211 -22.38 -7.96 1.56
N SER A 212 -23.69 -8.22 1.56
CA SER A 212 -24.46 -8.47 2.79
C SER A 212 -23.90 -9.63 3.62
N LYS A 213 -23.48 -10.72 2.97
CA LYS A 213 -22.91 -11.91 3.63
C LYS A 213 -21.50 -11.67 4.19
N HIS A 214 -20.66 -10.88 3.52
CA HIS A 214 -19.22 -10.87 3.77
C HIS A 214 -18.66 -9.57 4.37
N ILE A 215 -19.36 -8.44 4.26
CA ILE A 215 -18.79 -7.13 4.57
C ILE A 215 -18.34 -6.95 6.02
N ARG A 216 -18.94 -7.72 6.95
CA ARG A 216 -18.54 -7.77 8.36
C ARG A 216 -17.08 -8.16 8.55
N SER A 217 -16.57 -9.03 7.68
CA SER A 217 -15.16 -9.48 7.73
C SER A 217 -14.18 -8.34 7.41
N PHE A 218 -14.64 -7.30 6.71
CA PHE A 218 -13.86 -6.11 6.40
C PHE A 218 -14.05 -4.98 7.43
N GLY A 219 -14.90 -5.20 8.45
CA GLY A 219 -15.25 -4.22 9.49
C GLY A 219 -16.57 -3.48 9.23
N GLY A 220 -17.33 -3.86 8.20
CA GLY A 220 -18.60 -3.24 7.84
C GLY A 220 -19.80 -3.78 8.62
N ASP A 221 -20.88 -3.02 8.60
CA ASP A 221 -22.17 -3.44 9.14
C ASP A 221 -23.12 -3.82 7.98
N PRO A 222 -23.49 -5.10 7.81
CA PRO A 222 -24.41 -5.53 6.75
C PRO A 222 -25.82 -4.95 6.88
N SER A 223 -26.20 -4.41 8.04
CA SER A 223 -27.46 -3.68 8.22
C SER A 223 -27.39 -2.21 7.77
N LYS A 224 -26.17 -1.70 7.50
CA LYS A 224 -25.91 -0.31 7.11
C LYS A 224 -25.41 -0.17 5.67
N ILE A 225 -25.95 -0.99 4.77
CA ILE A 225 -25.66 -0.93 3.34
C ILE A 225 -26.53 0.15 2.69
N THR A 226 -25.90 1.11 2.02
CA THR A 226 -26.51 2.09 1.13
C THR A 226 -26.11 1.72 -0.30
N ILE A 227 -27.08 1.44 -1.17
CA ILE A 227 -26.81 1.20 -2.59
C ILE A 227 -26.71 2.55 -3.32
N ALA A 228 -25.74 2.71 -4.21
CA ALA A 228 -25.49 3.95 -4.92
C ALA A 228 -25.14 3.68 -6.37
N GLY A 229 -25.53 4.57 -7.27
CA GLY A 229 -25.15 4.48 -8.67
C GLY A 229 -25.42 5.75 -9.43
N GLU A 230 -24.79 5.87 -10.60
CA GLU A 230 -24.97 6.99 -11.53
C GLU A 230 -25.44 6.48 -12.89
N SER A 231 -26.29 7.25 -13.57
CA SER A 231 -26.81 6.92 -14.91
C SER A 231 -27.48 5.53 -14.93
N ALA A 232 -27.03 4.61 -15.78
CA ALA A 232 -27.47 3.20 -15.78
C ALA A 232 -27.28 2.47 -14.45
N GLY A 233 -26.32 2.90 -13.62
CA GLY A 233 -26.15 2.44 -12.25
C GLY A 233 -27.29 2.95 -11.35
N ALA A 234 -27.74 4.18 -11.53
CA ALA A 234 -28.93 4.70 -10.84
C ALA A 234 -30.23 4.02 -11.33
N LEU A 235 -30.32 3.68 -12.63
CA LEU A 235 -31.40 2.82 -13.16
C LEU A 235 -31.42 1.45 -12.45
N SER A 236 -30.24 0.88 -12.25
CA SER A 236 -30.05 -0.39 -11.55
C SER A 236 -30.44 -0.28 -10.07
N VAL A 237 -30.05 0.79 -9.39
CA VAL A 237 -30.45 1.09 -8.01
C VAL A 237 -31.96 1.21 -7.89
N ASP A 238 -32.62 1.93 -8.80
CA ASP A 238 -34.08 2.05 -8.81
C ASP A 238 -34.78 0.70 -9.06
N ALA A 239 -34.22 -0.13 -9.95
CA ALA A 239 -34.71 -1.49 -10.18
C ALA A 239 -34.62 -2.33 -8.89
N LEU A 240 -33.49 -2.26 -8.15
CA LEU A 240 -33.32 -2.92 -6.86
C LEU A 240 -34.34 -2.41 -5.83
N VAL A 241 -34.47 -1.09 -5.65
CA VAL A 241 -35.47 -0.48 -4.75
C VAL A 241 -36.88 -0.96 -5.09
N THR A 242 -37.23 -1.00 -6.37
CA THR A 242 -38.57 -1.36 -6.83
C THR A 242 -38.89 -2.86 -6.66
N THR A 243 -37.87 -3.72 -6.71
CA THR A 243 -38.06 -5.19 -6.75
C THR A 243 -37.76 -5.92 -5.45
N TYR A 244 -37.33 -5.22 -4.40
CA TYR A 244 -37.23 -5.73 -3.02
C TYR A 244 -38.33 -5.14 -2.11
N PRO A 245 -39.63 -5.50 -2.29
CA PRO A 245 -40.70 -4.95 -1.46
C PRO A 245 -40.57 -5.33 0.03
N ASP A 246 -40.01 -6.50 0.31
CA ASP A 246 -39.86 -7.04 1.65
C ASP A 246 -38.39 -7.45 1.86
N ARG A 247 -37.82 -7.12 3.03
CA ARG A 247 -36.46 -7.54 3.45
C ARG A 247 -35.34 -7.16 2.47
N ALA A 248 -35.30 -5.90 2.06
CA ALA A 248 -34.18 -5.38 1.26
C ALA A 248 -32.83 -5.57 2.00
N PRO A 249 -31.76 -6.03 1.32
CA PRO A 249 -30.42 -6.19 1.90
C PRO A 249 -29.65 -4.85 1.99
N PHE A 250 -30.37 -3.73 2.01
CA PHE A 250 -29.88 -2.36 2.08
C PHE A 250 -30.91 -1.51 2.82
N ARG A 251 -30.46 -0.39 3.38
CA ARG A 251 -31.27 0.51 4.21
C ARG A 251 -31.46 1.92 3.63
N ALA A 252 -30.80 2.23 2.52
CA ALA A 252 -30.89 3.52 1.83
C ALA A 252 -30.40 3.40 0.38
N ALA A 253 -30.78 4.36 -0.46
CA ALA A 253 -30.40 4.40 -1.87
C ALA A 253 -29.91 5.79 -2.31
N ILE A 254 -28.90 5.84 -3.18
CA ILE A 254 -28.42 7.06 -3.84
C ILE A 254 -28.54 6.87 -5.36
N MET A 255 -29.26 7.78 -6.01
CA MET A 255 -29.56 7.74 -7.44
C MET A 255 -29.09 9.03 -8.11
N GLN A 256 -27.90 8.98 -8.70
CA GLN A 256 -27.32 10.12 -9.41
C GLN A 256 -27.72 10.06 -10.88
N SER A 257 -28.45 11.07 -11.34
CA SER A 257 -28.81 11.24 -12.75
C SER A 257 -29.45 10.00 -13.41
N GLY A 258 -30.39 9.33 -12.73
CA GLY A 258 -31.13 8.23 -13.32
C GLY A 258 -32.16 7.54 -12.42
N GLN A 259 -33.24 7.06 -13.04
CA GLN A 259 -34.33 6.26 -12.47
C GLN A 259 -34.94 5.44 -13.60
N ILE A 260 -35.37 4.19 -13.39
CA ILE A 260 -36.00 3.38 -14.47
C ILE A 260 -37.53 3.37 -14.36
N SER A 261 -38.07 3.63 -13.17
CA SER A 261 -39.49 3.49 -12.83
C SER A 261 -40.41 4.46 -13.58
N VAL A 262 -39.89 5.61 -13.98
CA VAL A 262 -40.65 6.69 -14.62
C VAL A 262 -39.93 7.20 -15.86
N LEU A 263 -39.06 6.38 -16.46
CA LEU A 263 -38.43 6.77 -17.71
C LEU A 263 -39.50 6.90 -18.80
N PRO A 264 -39.40 7.93 -19.66
CA PRO A 264 -40.43 8.18 -20.64
C PRO A 264 -40.50 7.18 -21.82
N ASN A 265 -39.69 6.12 -21.83
CA ASN A 265 -39.61 5.22 -22.97
C ASN A 265 -40.59 4.05 -22.91
N GLU A 266 -41.53 4.05 -23.85
CA GLU A 266 -42.35 2.89 -24.18
C GLU A 266 -41.46 1.76 -24.75
N ARG A 267 -41.45 0.62 -24.04
CA ARG A 267 -41.23 -0.74 -24.54
C ARG A 267 -40.21 -0.90 -25.68
N LEU A 268 -38.92 -0.82 -25.35
CA LEU A 268 -37.87 -1.25 -26.27
C LEU A 268 -37.85 -2.80 -26.32
N ASP A 269 -38.16 -3.38 -27.49
CA ASP A 269 -38.01 -4.81 -27.79
C ASP A 269 -36.65 -5.07 -28.44
N THR A 270 -35.87 -5.95 -27.83
CA THR A 270 -34.49 -6.29 -28.25
C THR A 270 -34.44 -7.56 -29.10
N THR A 271 -35.58 -8.19 -29.35
CA THR A 271 -35.71 -9.34 -30.25
C THR A 271 -35.18 -9.05 -31.67
N PRO A 272 -35.40 -7.86 -32.27
CA PRO A 272 -34.81 -7.52 -33.58
C PRO A 272 -33.27 -7.42 -33.55
N SER A 273 -32.70 -6.89 -32.46
CA SER A 273 -31.24 -6.84 -32.26
C SER A 273 -30.66 -8.26 -32.21
N TRP A 274 -31.32 -9.17 -31.48
CA TRP A 274 -30.91 -10.57 -31.41
C TRP A 274 -31.00 -11.27 -32.76
N ALA A 275 -32.08 -11.07 -33.51
CA ALA A 275 -32.24 -11.63 -34.84
C ALA A 275 -31.16 -11.13 -35.82
N THR A 276 -30.81 -9.84 -35.73
CA THR A 276 -29.74 -9.24 -36.53
C THR A 276 -28.38 -9.83 -36.17
N LEU A 277 -28.06 -9.96 -34.88
CA LEU A 277 -26.84 -10.61 -34.42
C LEU A 277 -26.75 -12.07 -34.93
N ALA A 278 -27.86 -12.81 -34.85
CA ALA A 278 -27.91 -14.17 -35.37
C ALA A 278 -27.66 -14.21 -36.89
N ALA A 279 -28.16 -13.25 -37.65
CA ALA A 279 -27.94 -13.17 -39.09
C ALA A 279 -26.48 -12.88 -39.44
N GLU A 280 -25.87 -11.90 -38.78
CA GLU A 280 -24.46 -11.51 -39.02
C GLU A 280 -23.46 -12.60 -38.62
N LEU A 281 -23.83 -13.48 -37.67
CA LEU A 281 -23.06 -14.66 -37.28
C LEU A 281 -23.39 -15.91 -38.12
N ASN A 282 -24.27 -15.82 -39.12
CA ASN A 282 -24.80 -16.95 -39.88
C ASN A 282 -25.50 -18.03 -39.02
N CYS A 283 -26.06 -17.63 -37.88
CA CYS A 283 -26.78 -18.49 -36.94
C CYS A 283 -28.29 -18.60 -37.24
N SER A 284 -28.84 -17.81 -38.17
CA SER A 284 -30.30 -17.75 -38.42
C SER A 284 -30.93 -19.05 -38.92
N THR A 285 -30.16 -19.91 -39.59
CA THR A 285 -30.66 -21.17 -40.18
C THR A 285 -30.34 -22.41 -39.33
N THR A 286 -29.72 -22.21 -38.17
CA THR A 286 -29.37 -23.29 -37.24
C THR A 286 -30.60 -23.75 -36.44
N ALA A 287 -30.56 -24.97 -35.91
CA ALA A 287 -31.64 -25.50 -35.07
C ALA A 287 -31.85 -24.70 -33.77
N SER A 288 -30.79 -24.04 -33.27
CA SER A 288 -30.80 -23.17 -32.09
C SER A 288 -29.85 -22.00 -32.33
N ASN A 289 -30.41 -20.80 -32.51
CA ASN A 289 -29.57 -19.60 -32.69
C ASN A 289 -28.80 -19.28 -31.41
N LEU A 290 -29.35 -19.63 -30.24
CA LEU A 290 -28.68 -19.44 -28.95
C LEU A 290 -27.42 -20.29 -28.84
N THR A 291 -27.48 -21.55 -29.25
CA THR A 291 -26.32 -22.46 -29.19
C THR A 291 -25.22 -21.98 -30.14
N CYS A 292 -25.59 -21.60 -31.36
CA CYS A 292 -24.65 -21.04 -32.34
C CYS A 292 -23.97 -19.75 -31.84
N ILE A 293 -24.73 -18.79 -31.26
CA ILE A 293 -24.16 -17.55 -30.72
C ILE A 293 -23.29 -17.82 -29.47
N ARG A 294 -23.58 -18.86 -28.69
CA ARG A 294 -22.72 -19.28 -27.56
C ARG A 294 -21.34 -19.77 -28.01
N GLU A 295 -21.23 -20.33 -29.21
CA GLU A 295 -19.96 -20.81 -29.77
C GLU A 295 -19.13 -19.70 -30.44
N ALA A 296 -19.76 -18.58 -30.81
CA ALA A 296 -19.06 -17.48 -31.46
C ALA A 296 -18.01 -16.81 -30.54
N PRO A 297 -16.87 -16.31 -31.05
CA PRO A 297 -15.92 -15.55 -30.24
C PRO A 297 -16.53 -14.24 -29.72
N ALA A 298 -16.30 -13.92 -28.45
CA ALA A 298 -16.89 -12.73 -27.81
C ALA A 298 -16.51 -11.41 -28.50
N LEU A 299 -15.28 -11.29 -28.99
CA LEU A 299 -14.82 -10.10 -29.71
C LEU A 299 -15.47 -9.94 -31.10
N VAL A 300 -15.88 -11.05 -31.74
CA VAL A 300 -16.65 -11.01 -33.00
C VAL A 300 -18.06 -10.53 -32.72
N ILE A 301 -18.69 -11.01 -31.64
CA ILE A 301 -19.99 -10.50 -31.17
C ILE A 301 -19.87 -8.99 -30.89
N LYS A 302 -18.85 -8.56 -30.13
CA LYS A 302 -18.58 -7.14 -29.84
C LYS A 302 -18.51 -6.30 -31.12
N ASP A 303 -17.70 -6.71 -32.09
CA ASP A 303 -17.53 -5.99 -33.35
C ASP A 303 -18.87 -5.83 -34.12
N ILE A 304 -19.68 -6.89 -34.17
CA ILE A 304 -20.99 -6.86 -34.81
C ILE A 304 -21.95 -5.92 -34.07
N VAL A 305 -22.07 -6.04 -32.75
CA VAL A 305 -23.02 -5.21 -31.98
C VAL A 305 -22.66 -3.72 -32.04
N GLU A 306 -21.36 -3.37 -32.07
CA GLU A 306 -20.89 -1.99 -32.22
C GLU A 306 -21.16 -1.43 -33.62
N LYS A 307 -20.83 -2.18 -34.68
CA LYS A 307 -20.98 -1.72 -36.08
C LYS A 307 -22.43 -1.65 -36.53
N LYS A 308 -23.27 -2.56 -36.06
CA LYS A 308 -24.71 -2.60 -36.36
C LYS A 308 -25.53 -1.74 -35.40
N ASN A 309 -24.88 -1.11 -34.42
CA ASN A 309 -25.52 -0.24 -33.42
C ASN A 309 -26.71 -0.95 -32.73
N LEU A 310 -26.51 -2.21 -32.32
CA LEU A 310 -27.56 -3.04 -31.75
C LEU A 310 -27.90 -2.60 -30.33
N SER A 311 -29.20 -2.51 -30.02
CA SER A 311 -29.69 -2.09 -28.70
C SER A 311 -30.02 -3.28 -27.81
N TRP A 312 -29.70 -3.16 -26.52
CA TRP A 312 -29.95 -4.16 -25.48
C TRP A 312 -30.55 -3.45 -24.27
N VAL A 313 -31.74 -3.88 -23.87
CA VAL A 313 -32.49 -3.32 -22.74
C VAL A 313 -33.00 -4.44 -21.84
N PRO A 314 -33.25 -4.15 -20.55
CA PRO A 314 -33.82 -5.13 -19.64
C PRO A 314 -35.21 -5.62 -20.07
N ALA A 315 -35.46 -6.92 -19.94
CA ALA A 315 -36.75 -7.53 -20.17
C ALA A 315 -37.63 -7.43 -18.92
N TYR A 316 -38.93 -7.17 -19.07
CA TYR A 316 -39.87 -7.17 -17.95
C TYR A 316 -40.17 -8.59 -17.45
N ASP A 317 -39.39 -9.05 -16.49
CA ASP A 317 -39.43 -10.41 -15.94
C ASP A 317 -40.22 -10.53 -14.63
N ASN A 318 -40.74 -9.42 -14.09
CA ASN A 318 -41.35 -9.32 -12.76
C ASN A 318 -40.45 -9.79 -11.59
N LYS A 319 -39.17 -10.03 -11.85
CA LYS A 319 -38.18 -10.49 -10.89
C LYS A 319 -37.14 -9.41 -10.64
N THR A 320 -36.48 -8.91 -11.67
CA THR A 320 -35.47 -7.85 -11.64
C THR A 320 -36.01 -6.52 -12.17
N THR A 321 -37.00 -6.55 -13.05
CA THR A 321 -37.78 -5.36 -13.44
C THR A 321 -39.26 -5.68 -13.53
N VAL A 322 -40.10 -4.67 -13.35
CA VAL A 322 -41.57 -4.82 -13.34
C VAL A 322 -42.19 -3.97 -14.44
N ARG A 323 -43.33 -4.41 -14.97
CA ARG A 323 -44.03 -3.69 -16.04
C ARG A 323 -44.63 -2.36 -15.60
N ASP A 324 -45.10 -2.28 -14.36
CA ASP A 324 -45.74 -1.08 -13.80
C ASP A 324 -45.10 -0.70 -12.45
N PRO A 325 -43.89 -0.14 -12.48
CA PRO A 325 -43.17 0.26 -11.28
C PRO A 325 -43.86 1.40 -10.52
N VAL A 326 -44.57 2.30 -11.22
CA VAL A 326 -45.32 3.41 -10.61
C VAL A 326 -46.49 2.89 -9.77
N ALA A 327 -47.29 1.96 -10.31
CA ALA A 327 -48.37 1.36 -9.53
C ALA A 327 -47.85 0.57 -8.33
N ARG A 328 -46.71 -0.12 -8.46
CA ARG A 328 -46.09 -0.79 -7.31
C ARG A 328 -45.66 0.19 -6.22
N ARG A 329 -45.08 1.32 -6.62
CA ARG A 329 -44.66 2.38 -5.68
C ARG A 329 -45.87 2.98 -4.97
N ALA A 330 -46.93 3.32 -5.71
CA ALA A 330 -48.20 3.80 -5.15
C ALA A 330 -48.83 2.78 -4.18
N ALA A 331 -48.74 1.48 -4.49
CA ALA A 331 -49.19 0.40 -3.61
C ALA A 331 -48.23 0.08 -2.45
N ARG A 332 -47.16 0.87 -2.27
CA ARG A 332 -46.09 0.66 -1.26
C ARG A 332 -45.39 -0.70 -1.37
N ARG A 333 -45.38 -1.32 -2.55
CA ARG A 333 -44.74 -2.62 -2.85
C ARG A 333 -43.35 -2.46 -3.45
N PHE A 334 -42.49 -1.73 -2.74
CA PHE A 334 -41.08 -1.48 -3.02
C PHE A 334 -40.32 -1.31 -1.69
N ALA A 335 -38.99 -1.27 -1.71
CA ALA A 335 -38.18 -1.04 -0.52
C ALA A 335 -38.43 0.35 0.04
N GLN A 336 -39.09 0.42 1.20
CA GLN A 336 -39.37 1.67 1.93
C GLN A 336 -38.11 2.13 2.68
N VAL A 337 -37.23 2.85 1.99
CA VAL A 337 -35.95 3.33 2.52
C VAL A 337 -35.71 4.78 2.10
N PRO A 338 -34.94 5.59 2.87
CA PRO A 338 -34.55 6.93 2.45
C PRO A 338 -33.77 6.92 1.13
N ILE A 339 -34.05 7.90 0.26
CA ILE A 339 -33.43 8.02 -1.06
C ILE A 339 -32.80 9.41 -1.24
N LEU A 340 -31.52 9.45 -1.62
CA LEU A 340 -30.85 10.65 -2.11
C LEU A 340 -30.86 10.63 -3.64
N VAL A 341 -31.47 11.63 -4.26
CA VAL A 341 -31.52 11.79 -5.73
C VAL A 341 -30.92 13.12 -6.16
N GLY A 342 -30.41 13.19 -7.38
CA GLY A 342 -30.02 14.47 -7.97
C GLY A 342 -29.54 14.36 -9.40
N THR A 343 -29.30 15.52 -10.02
CA THR A 343 -29.07 15.69 -11.45
C THR A 343 -28.14 16.87 -11.71
N ASN A 344 -27.57 16.91 -12.91
CA ASN A 344 -26.68 17.96 -13.37
C ASN A 344 -27.45 19.00 -14.22
N ASN A 345 -26.87 20.18 -14.39
CA ASN A 345 -27.51 21.29 -15.11
C ASN A 345 -27.58 21.10 -16.65
N ASN A 346 -26.67 20.34 -17.25
CA ASN A 346 -26.56 20.11 -18.69
C ASN A 346 -26.42 18.61 -19.02
N GLU A 347 -27.27 17.77 -18.44
CA GLU A 347 -27.26 16.32 -18.65
C GLU A 347 -27.26 15.94 -20.14
N GLY A 348 -28.03 16.68 -20.96
CA GLY A 348 -28.22 16.42 -22.38
C GLY A 348 -27.01 16.68 -23.26
N SER A 349 -26.11 17.57 -22.84
CA SER A 349 -24.99 18.09 -23.63
C SER A 349 -24.15 17.00 -24.33
N ILE A 350 -23.86 15.90 -23.64
CA ILE A 350 -23.08 14.78 -24.19
C ILE A 350 -23.85 13.96 -25.24
N TYR A 351 -25.19 13.93 -25.15
CA TYR A 351 -26.07 13.12 -25.98
C TYR A 351 -26.47 13.86 -27.26
N VAL A 352 -26.58 15.19 -27.20
CA VAL A 352 -27.06 16.02 -28.31
C VAL A 352 -25.96 16.76 -29.04
N ARG A 353 -24.68 16.52 -28.73
CA ARG A 353 -23.49 17.20 -29.28
C ARG A 353 -23.42 17.36 -30.81
N SER A 354 -24.12 16.51 -31.57
CA SER A 354 -24.18 16.56 -33.03
C SER A 354 -25.50 17.13 -33.58
N GLN A 355 -26.43 17.52 -32.72
CA GLN A 355 -27.72 18.07 -33.13
C GLN A 355 -27.57 19.52 -33.58
N LYS A 356 -28.19 19.82 -34.72
CA LYS A 356 -28.14 21.15 -35.37
C LYS A 356 -29.52 21.65 -35.78
N ASP A 357 -30.54 20.83 -35.62
CA ASP A 357 -31.92 21.10 -36.03
C ASP A 357 -32.83 20.58 -34.91
N PHE A 358 -33.29 21.50 -34.06
CA PHE A 358 -34.13 21.17 -32.91
C PHE A 358 -35.51 20.62 -33.33
N PRO A 359 -36.25 21.24 -34.27
CA PRO A 359 -37.52 20.68 -34.75
C PRO A 359 -37.40 19.23 -35.24
N LYS A 360 -36.38 18.95 -36.06
CA LYS A 360 -36.12 17.59 -36.56
C LYS A 360 -35.80 16.64 -35.40
N TYR A 361 -34.96 17.08 -34.47
CA TYR A 361 -34.60 16.29 -33.31
C TYR A 361 -35.82 15.91 -32.45
N VAL A 362 -36.73 16.85 -32.18
CA VAL A 362 -37.97 16.61 -31.42
C VAL A 362 -38.86 15.59 -32.12
N ASN A 363 -39.01 15.71 -33.45
CA ASN A 363 -39.85 14.83 -34.25
C ASN A 363 -39.29 13.40 -34.35
N ASP A 364 -37.98 13.26 -34.45
CA ASP A 364 -37.34 11.98 -34.79
C ASP A 364 -36.93 11.16 -33.56
N SER A 365 -36.72 11.78 -32.40
CA SER A 365 -36.00 11.12 -31.28
C SER A 365 -36.88 10.52 -30.19
N PHE A 366 -38.11 11.01 -30.01
CA PHE A 366 -38.94 10.65 -28.85
C PHE A 366 -40.32 10.09 -29.20
N GLY A 367 -40.70 10.07 -30.48
CA GLY A 367 -42.02 9.56 -30.90
C GLY A 367 -43.21 10.31 -30.29
N PHE A 368 -43.04 11.61 -30.00
CA PHE A 368 -44.05 12.43 -29.35
C PHE A 368 -45.35 12.56 -30.16
N SER A 369 -46.47 12.67 -29.45
CA SER A 369 -47.74 12.99 -30.10
C SER A 369 -47.69 14.41 -30.70
N PRO A 370 -48.40 14.68 -31.82
CA PRO A 370 -48.37 16.01 -32.44
C PRO A 370 -48.70 17.18 -31.49
N PRO A 371 -49.67 17.07 -30.56
CA PRO A 371 -49.93 18.13 -29.57
C PRO A 371 -48.75 18.36 -28.63
N LEU A 372 -48.05 17.30 -28.22
CA LEU A 372 -46.88 17.39 -27.35
C LEU A 372 -45.69 17.99 -28.10
N VAL A 373 -45.47 17.63 -29.37
CA VAL A 373 -44.48 18.29 -30.23
C VAL A 373 -44.76 19.78 -30.28
N ALA A 374 -46.00 20.20 -30.56
CA ALA A 374 -46.37 21.61 -30.62
C ALA A 374 -46.10 22.34 -29.28
N ALA A 375 -46.45 21.72 -28.15
CA ALA A 375 -46.19 22.27 -26.82
C ALA A 375 -44.68 22.39 -26.52
N ILE A 376 -43.88 21.38 -26.87
CA ILE A 376 -42.41 21.41 -26.72
C ILE A 376 -41.82 22.51 -27.60
N MET A 377 -42.22 22.58 -28.86
CA MET A 377 -41.73 23.62 -29.78
C MET A 377 -42.05 25.03 -29.27
N ALA A 378 -43.21 25.24 -28.62
CA ALA A 378 -43.55 26.51 -28.00
C ALA A 378 -42.76 26.78 -26.70
N THR A 379 -42.53 25.75 -25.88
CA THR A 379 -41.84 25.85 -24.58
C THR A 379 -40.36 26.14 -24.72
N PHE A 380 -39.70 25.55 -25.72
CA PHE A 380 -38.25 25.68 -25.94
C PHE A 380 -37.91 26.82 -26.92
N THR A 381 -38.74 27.88 -26.97
CA THR A 381 -38.44 29.12 -27.69
C THR A 381 -37.50 30.01 -26.87
N GLY A 382 -36.59 30.74 -27.53
CA GLY A 382 -35.70 31.70 -26.85
C GLY A 382 -34.36 31.16 -26.32
N TYR A 383 -34.03 29.90 -26.57
CA TYR A 383 -32.67 29.38 -26.35
C TYR A 383 -31.67 29.96 -27.34
N SER A 384 -30.41 30.08 -26.94
CA SER A 384 -29.34 30.69 -27.76
C SER A 384 -29.01 29.92 -29.04
N SER A 385 -29.36 28.63 -29.10
CA SER A 385 -29.15 27.77 -30.26
C SER A 385 -30.03 26.52 -30.20
N ASP A 386 -30.22 25.87 -31.36
CA ASP A 386 -30.90 24.57 -31.46
C ASP A 386 -30.21 23.47 -30.63
N LEU A 387 -28.89 23.54 -30.50
CA LEU A 387 -28.13 22.64 -29.63
C LEU A 387 -28.49 22.86 -28.16
N ALA A 388 -28.56 24.11 -27.71
CA ALA A 388 -28.95 24.45 -26.34
C ALA A 388 -30.41 24.06 -26.03
N ALA A 389 -31.31 24.23 -27.00
CA ALA A 389 -32.69 23.75 -26.89
C ALA A 389 -32.76 22.21 -26.81
N SER A 390 -31.97 21.52 -27.65
CA SER A 390 -31.87 20.06 -27.64
C SER A 390 -31.32 19.53 -26.31
N ASP A 391 -30.31 20.19 -25.75
CA ASP A 391 -29.71 19.87 -24.44
C ASP A 391 -30.75 20.04 -23.33
N ALA A 392 -31.42 21.19 -23.30
CA ALA A 392 -32.44 21.48 -22.30
C ALA A 392 -33.60 20.47 -22.38
N LEU A 393 -34.08 20.14 -23.59
CA LEU A 393 -35.13 19.15 -23.78
C LEU A 393 -34.68 17.78 -23.27
N PHE A 394 -33.50 17.30 -23.66
CA PHE A 394 -33.02 15.99 -23.20
C PHE A 394 -32.77 15.98 -21.69
N THR A 395 -32.16 17.02 -21.15
CA THR A 395 -31.93 17.20 -19.70
C THR A 395 -33.24 17.12 -18.94
N ASN A 396 -34.25 17.86 -19.37
CA ASN A 396 -35.54 17.92 -18.70
C ASN A 396 -36.30 16.60 -18.84
N TYR A 397 -36.43 16.10 -20.06
CA TYR A 397 -37.27 14.95 -20.36
C TYR A 397 -36.70 13.64 -19.81
N ILE A 398 -35.40 13.40 -19.96
CA ILE A 398 -34.77 12.13 -19.57
C ILE A 398 -34.36 12.12 -18.09
N PHE A 399 -33.91 13.25 -17.54
CA PHE A 399 -33.32 13.29 -16.20
C PHE A 399 -34.10 14.12 -15.19
N GLN A 400 -34.24 15.44 -15.37
CA GLN A 400 -34.79 16.32 -14.34
C GLN A 400 -36.24 16.01 -14.01
N CYS A 401 -37.13 16.05 -15.01
CA CYS A 401 -38.57 15.89 -14.80
C CYS A 401 -38.91 14.46 -14.37
N SER A 402 -38.24 13.46 -14.93
CA SER A 402 -38.42 12.06 -14.54
C SER A 402 -37.89 11.83 -13.12
N GLN A 403 -36.82 12.49 -12.68
CA GLN A 403 -36.32 12.36 -11.30
C GLN A 403 -37.23 13.09 -10.31
N ALA A 404 -37.70 14.29 -10.65
CA ALA A 404 -38.69 15.01 -9.85
C ALA A 404 -39.98 14.18 -9.69
N LEU A 405 -40.47 13.57 -10.76
CA LEU A 405 -41.62 12.67 -10.73
C LEU A 405 -41.35 11.43 -9.86
N HIS A 406 -40.17 10.81 -10.00
CA HIS A 406 -39.77 9.67 -9.17
C HIS A 406 -39.74 10.03 -7.67
N ALA A 407 -39.11 11.16 -7.35
CA ALA A 407 -39.02 11.68 -5.99
C ALA A 407 -40.41 11.91 -5.40
N GLN A 408 -41.28 12.61 -6.14
CA GLN A 408 -42.65 12.87 -5.69
C GLN A 408 -43.43 11.57 -5.46
N LYS A 409 -43.37 10.61 -6.39
CA LYS A 409 -44.03 9.31 -6.23
C LYS A 409 -43.49 8.49 -5.06
N THR A 410 -42.24 8.70 -4.68
CA THR A 410 -41.62 8.05 -3.52
C THR A 410 -42.07 8.69 -2.21
N ILE A 411 -42.17 10.02 -2.17
CA ILE A 411 -42.71 10.78 -1.03
C ILE A 411 -44.18 10.48 -0.81
N ASP A 412 -45.00 10.49 -1.88
CA ASP A 412 -46.41 10.13 -1.84
C ASP A 412 -46.62 8.72 -1.24
N ALA A 413 -45.66 7.82 -1.47
CA ALA A 413 -45.67 6.48 -0.94
C ALA A 413 -45.14 6.37 0.51
N GLY A 414 -44.59 7.44 1.08
CA GLY A 414 -44.19 7.56 2.48
C GLY A 414 -42.71 7.32 2.79
N SER A 415 -41.82 7.31 1.78
CA SER A 415 -40.38 7.19 1.99
C SER A 415 -39.69 8.56 1.93
N PRO A 416 -38.74 8.88 2.84
CA PRO A 416 -37.97 10.12 2.80
C PRO A 416 -37.15 10.26 1.52
N VAL A 417 -37.11 11.47 0.96
CA VAL A 417 -36.30 11.79 -0.22
C VAL A 417 -35.52 13.08 -0.01
N TYR A 418 -34.23 13.05 -0.34
CA TYR A 418 -33.34 14.20 -0.34
C TYR A 418 -32.93 14.50 -1.78
N ARG A 419 -32.95 15.76 -2.20
CA ARG A 419 -32.64 16.13 -3.58
C ARG A 419 -31.48 17.12 -3.68
N TYR A 420 -30.57 16.89 -4.62
CA TYR A 420 -29.54 17.85 -5.01
C TYR A 420 -29.60 18.20 -6.49
N TYR A 421 -29.01 19.33 -6.85
CA TYR A 421 -28.83 19.80 -8.22
C TYR A 421 -27.38 20.29 -8.40
N PHE A 422 -26.59 19.62 -9.21
CA PHE A 422 -25.19 19.97 -9.44
C PHE A 422 -25.08 21.00 -10.57
N ASN A 423 -24.51 22.17 -10.28
CA ASN A 423 -24.49 23.30 -11.21
C ASN A 423 -23.18 24.09 -11.16
N THR A 424 -22.06 23.45 -11.47
CA THR A 424 -20.77 24.13 -11.49
C THR A 424 -19.77 23.46 -12.43
N THR A 425 -18.82 24.24 -12.95
CA THR A 425 -17.69 23.75 -13.76
C THR A 425 -16.38 24.37 -13.27
N PHE A 426 -15.27 23.69 -13.51
CA PHE A 426 -13.94 24.11 -13.07
C PHE A 426 -12.96 24.08 -14.24
N PRO A 427 -11.89 24.88 -14.27
CA PRO A 427 -10.96 24.92 -15.42
C PRO A 427 -10.34 23.57 -15.81
N ASN A 428 -9.93 22.77 -14.83
CA ASN A 428 -9.34 21.43 -14.99
C ASN A 428 -10.37 20.34 -15.34
N ASN A 429 -11.63 20.55 -14.99
CA ASN A 429 -12.77 19.75 -15.41
C ASN A 429 -13.67 20.54 -16.36
N SER A 430 -13.07 21.47 -17.12
CA SER A 430 -13.86 22.43 -17.88
C SER A 430 -14.73 21.65 -18.85
N GLY A 431 -15.95 22.12 -19.06
CA GLY A 431 -16.90 21.49 -19.97
C GLY A 431 -16.32 21.21 -21.36
N LYS A 432 -15.17 21.81 -21.72
CA LYS A 432 -14.39 21.50 -22.91
C LYS A 432 -13.69 20.14 -22.83
N LYS A 433 -14.43 19.06 -23.11
CA LYS A 433 -13.92 17.68 -23.21
C LYS A 433 -13.99 17.19 -24.65
N ALA A 434 -12.91 16.55 -25.11
CA ALA A 434 -12.79 16.00 -26.46
C ALA A 434 -13.17 17.00 -27.59
N GLY A 435 -12.89 18.29 -27.40
CA GLY A 435 -13.16 19.36 -28.37
C GLY A 435 -14.59 19.94 -28.32
N TYR A 436 -15.44 19.51 -27.40
CA TYR A 436 -16.82 19.98 -27.25
C TYR A 436 -17.00 20.71 -25.92
N GLU A 437 -17.76 21.81 -25.93
CA GLU A 437 -18.18 22.52 -24.73
C GLU A 437 -19.46 21.89 -24.18
N LEU A 438 -19.30 21.09 -23.11
CA LEU A 438 -20.32 20.26 -22.49
C LEU A 438 -20.88 20.86 -21.18
N GLU A 439 -20.30 21.96 -20.69
CA GLU A 439 -20.70 22.62 -19.43
C GLU A 439 -20.80 21.64 -18.24
N VAL A 440 -21.92 21.63 -17.50
CA VAL A 440 -22.18 20.73 -16.36
C VAL A 440 -22.81 19.43 -16.86
N TYR A 441 -22.03 18.68 -17.62
CA TYR A 441 -22.52 17.51 -18.35
C TYR A 441 -22.90 16.32 -17.46
N HIS A 442 -23.63 15.37 -18.02
CA HIS A 442 -23.96 14.10 -17.35
C HIS A 442 -22.71 13.39 -16.84
N SER A 443 -22.72 12.90 -15.59
CA SER A 443 -21.58 12.30 -14.86
C SER A 443 -20.48 13.26 -14.38
N SER A 444 -20.56 14.57 -14.66
CA SER A 444 -19.51 15.53 -14.30
C SER A 444 -19.32 15.77 -12.80
N GLU A 445 -20.29 15.35 -11.98
CA GLU A 445 -20.27 15.42 -10.52
C GLU A 445 -19.47 14.27 -9.88
N ILE A 446 -19.35 13.12 -10.57
CA ILE A 446 -18.71 11.90 -10.04
C ILE A 446 -17.30 12.18 -9.51
N PRO A 447 -16.38 12.85 -10.25
CA PRO A 447 -15.03 13.07 -9.75
C PRO A 447 -15.00 13.91 -8.46
N LEU A 448 -15.99 14.79 -8.25
CA LEU A 448 -16.11 15.57 -7.02
C LEU A 448 -16.70 14.74 -5.87
N VAL A 449 -17.71 13.91 -6.14
CA VAL A 449 -18.30 12.98 -5.15
C VAL A 449 -17.25 12.00 -4.63
N PHE A 450 -16.31 11.56 -5.48
CA PHE A 450 -15.28 10.58 -5.13
C PHE A 450 -13.94 11.21 -4.70
N GLY A 451 -13.73 12.51 -4.96
CA GLY A 451 -12.44 13.16 -4.75
C GLY A 451 -11.35 12.73 -5.74
N THR A 452 -11.74 12.25 -6.92
CA THR A 452 -10.90 11.71 -7.99
C THR A 452 -10.70 12.69 -9.15
N TYR A 453 -11.14 13.94 -9.00
CA TYR A 453 -10.86 15.02 -9.96
C TYR A 453 -9.35 15.28 -10.11
N ASP A 454 -8.94 15.78 -11.28
CA ASP A 454 -7.56 16.15 -11.54
C ASP A 454 -7.11 17.26 -10.57
N ARG A 455 -6.04 17.04 -9.82
CA ARG A 455 -5.55 18.04 -8.85
C ARG A 455 -4.73 19.13 -9.52
N GLU A 456 -4.20 18.88 -10.72
CA GLU A 456 -3.49 19.89 -11.49
C GLU A 456 -4.51 20.94 -11.99
N GLY A 457 -4.29 22.21 -11.62
CA GLY A 457 -5.21 23.29 -11.98
C GLY A 457 -6.55 23.28 -11.23
N ALA A 458 -6.69 22.50 -10.16
CA ALA A 458 -7.88 22.53 -9.31
C ALA A 458 -7.98 23.84 -8.51
N THR A 459 -9.17 24.43 -8.47
CA THR A 459 -9.42 25.66 -7.70
C THR A 459 -9.72 25.33 -6.24
N ASP A 460 -9.51 26.28 -5.33
CA ASP A 460 -9.85 26.12 -3.91
C ASP A 460 -11.34 25.80 -3.72
N GLN A 461 -12.21 26.41 -4.54
CA GLN A 461 -13.65 26.12 -4.57
C GLN A 461 -13.91 24.65 -4.93
N GLN A 462 -13.24 24.11 -5.97
CA GLN A 462 -13.42 22.71 -6.37
C GLN A 462 -13.01 21.75 -5.26
N ILE A 463 -11.88 22.04 -4.61
CA ILE A 463 -11.34 21.22 -3.53
C ILE A 463 -12.31 21.21 -2.35
N ALA A 464 -12.80 22.39 -1.95
CA ALA A 464 -13.74 22.53 -0.85
C ALA A 464 -15.11 21.91 -1.17
N LEU A 465 -15.64 22.12 -2.39
CA LEU A 465 -16.89 21.52 -2.83
C LEU A 465 -16.81 19.99 -2.91
N SER A 466 -15.74 19.43 -3.44
CA SER A 466 -15.54 17.98 -3.47
C SER A 466 -15.52 17.38 -2.06
N ARG A 467 -14.91 18.05 -1.08
CA ARG A 467 -14.95 17.60 0.31
C ARG A 467 -16.35 17.66 0.89
N PHE A 468 -17.08 18.75 0.63
CA PHE A 468 -18.47 18.88 1.03
C PHE A 468 -19.31 17.74 0.48
N MET A 469 -19.16 17.41 -0.82
CA MET A 469 -19.89 16.32 -1.47
C MET A 469 -19.51 14.94 -0.93
N GLN A 470 -18.21 14.62 -0.81
CA GLN A 470 -17.76 13.36 -0.19
C GLN A 470 -18.38 13.18 1.21
N LYS A 471 -18.36 14.24 2.01
CA LYS A 471 -18.94 14.24 3.35
C LYS A 471 -20.46 14.05 3.32
N ALA A 472 -21.17 14.78 2.47
CA ALA A 472 -22.63 14.70 2.37
C ALA A 472 -23.11 13.28 2.00
N TRP A 473 -22.46 12.63 1.02
CA TRP A 473 -22.76 11.24 0.65
C TRP A 473 -22.42 10.27 1.78
N ALA A 474 -21.30 10.47 2.47
CA ALA A 474 -20.90 9.66 3.60
C ALA A 474 -21.84 9.82 4.80
N ASP A 475 -22.29 11.04 5.09
CA ASP A 475 -23.20 11.34 6.19
C ASP A 475 -24.58 10.72 5.92
N PHE A 476 -25.08 10.80 4.68
CA PHE A 476 -26.28 10.04 4.28
C PHE A 476 -26.10 8.53 4.44
N ALA A 477 -24.93 7.98 4.08
CA ALA A 477 -24.65 6.56 4.28
C ALA A 477 -24.51 6.17 5.76
N LYS A 478 -24.06 7.08 6.64
CA LYS A 478 -23.94 6.88 8.09
C LYS A 478 -25.31 6.95 8.77
N ASP A 479 -26.12 7.93 8.42
CA ASP A 479 -27.46 8.15 8.97
C ASP A 479 -28.44 8.66 7.89
N PRO A 480 -29.11 7.73 7.18
CA PRO A 480 -30.00 8.10 6.07
C PRO A 480 -31.23 8.93 6.48
N GLU A 481 -31.68 8.80 7.74
CA GLU A 481 -32.85 9.52 8.25
C GLU A 481 -32.52 10.99 8.58
N LEU A 482 -31.26 11.32 8.87
CA LEU A 482 -30.80 12.71 9.03
C LEU A 482 -30.46 13.38 7.69
N GLY A 483 -30.37 12.59 6.63
CA GLY A 483 -30.05 13.09 5.30
C GLY A 483 -28.57 13.44 5.12
N PRO A 484 -28.23 13.97 3.94
CA PRO A 484 -26.88 14.40 3.57
C PRO A 484 -26.45 15.77 4.17
N GLY A 485 -27.22 16.33 5.11
CA GLY A 485 -26.97 17.65 5.70
C GLY A 485 -27.87 18.78 5.18
N TRP A 486 -28.95 18.43 4.47
CA TRP A 486 -30.01 19.37 4.08
C TRP A 486 -31.41 18.73 4.24
N PRO A 487 -32.49 19.53 4.27
CA PRO A 487 -33.84 19.04 4.52
C PRO A 487 -34.36 18.03 3.50
N GLU A 488 -35.32 17.23 3.93
CA GLU A 488 -36.12 16.36 3.06
C GLU A 488 -36.95 17.18 2.06
N LEU A 489 -37.11 16.65 0.85
CA LEU A 489 -37.93 17.23 -0.20
C LEU A 489 -39.39 17.33 0.26
N GLY A 490 -40.04 18.50 0.06
CA GLY A 490 -41.39 18.78 0.56
C GLY A 490 -41.44 19.42 1.96
N SER A 491 -40.30 19.78 2.55
CA SER A 491 -40.23 20.61 3.76
C SER A 491 -40.82 22.01 3.54
N SER A 492 -41.21 22.71 4.62
CA SER A 492 -41.88 24.03 4.54
C SER A 492 -41.01 25.20 4.04
N GLY A 493 -39.75 24.93 3.69
CA GLY A 493 -38.78 25.91 3.16
C GLY A 493 -37.91 25.28 2.07
N PRO A 494 -36.77 25.91 1.73
CA PRO A 494 -35.85 25.41 0.71
C PRO A 494 -35.42 23.96 0.94
N ASP A 495 -35.69 23.11 -0.04
CA ASP A 495 -35.70 21.65 0.09
C ASP A 495 -34.83 20.93 -0.98
N VAL A 496 -34.16 21.68 -1.86
CA VAL A 496 -33.19 21.17 -2.83
C VAL A 496 -31.83 21.83 -2.63
N ALA A 497 -30.78 21.01 -2.52
CA ALA A 497 -29.40 21.49 -2.41
C ALA A 497 -28.78 21.74 -3.78
N VAL A 498 -28.55 23.02 -4.13
CA VAL A 498 -27.79 23.38 -5.34
C VAL A 498 -26.29 23.38 -5.01
N LEU A 499 -25.53 22.50 -5.65
CA LEU A 499 -24.11 22.31 -5.37
C LEU A 499 -23.26 23.15 -6.33
N GLY A 500 -22.44 24.04 -5.75
CA GLY A 500 -21.45 24.84 -6.49
C GLY A 500 -21.98 26.12 -7.15
N LEU A 501 -23.19 26.57 -6.80
CA LEU A 501 -23.80 27.81 -7.29
C LEU A 501 -23.00 29.05 -6.86
N ASP A 502 -22.82 30.03 -7.75
CA ASP A 502 -22.22 31.36 -7.48
C ASP A 502 -20.86 31.35 -6.77
N GLY A 503 -20.01 30.37 -7.07
CA GLY A 503 -18.71 30.26 -6.41
C GLY A 503 -18.77 29.60 -5.03
N SER A 504 -19.94 29.09 -4.60
CA SER A 504 -20.12 28.37 -3.34
C SER A 504 -19.27 27.10 -3.30
N SER A 505 -18.68 26.85 -2.13
CA SER A 505 -17.92 25.63 -1.80
C SER A 505 -18.78 24.57 -1.10
N GLY A 506 -20.11 24.75 -1.06
CA GLY A 506 -21.06 23.83 -0.43
C GLY A 506 -22.42 23.83 -1.14
N ALA A 507 -23.48 23.57 -0.37
CA ALA A 507 -24.86 23.60 -0.86
C ALA A 507 -25.51 24.97 -0.64
N THR A 508 -26.18 25.48 -1.68
CA THR A 508 -27.13 26.60 -1.58
C THR A 508 -28.54 26.03 -1.65
N MET A 509 -29.34 26.24 -0.62
CA MET A 509 -30.69 25.67 -0.54
C MET A 509 -31.69 26.50 -1.37
N VAL A 510 -32.47 25.84 -2.21
CA VAL A 510 -33.54 26.45 -3.01
C VAL A 510 -34.82 25.61 -2.91
N ASN A 511 -35.97 26.21 -3.21
CA ASN A 511 -37.22 25.45 -3.35
C ASN A 511 -37.18 24.61 -4.63
N GLN A 512 -37.72 23.40 -4.59
CA GLN A 512 -37.82 22.51 -5.76
C GLN A 512 -38.44 23.18 -7.00
N THR A 513 -39.40 24.08 -6.83
CA THR A 513 -40.02 24.82 -7.94
C THR A 513 -39.01 25.66 -8.72
N ILE A 514 -37.95 26.19 -8.08
CA ILE A 514 -36.91 26.98 -8.75
C ILE A 514 -36.13 26.11 -9.74
N VAL A 515 -35.84 24.87 -9.35
CA VAL A 515 -35.12 23.89 -10.16
C VAL A 515 -36.03 23.31 -11.25
N ASP A 516 -37.27 22.97 -10.91
CA ASP A 516 -38.18 22.26 -11.81
C ASP A 516 -38.88 23.17 -12.83
N THR A 517 -38.98 24.48 -12.59
CA THR A 517 -39.64 25.44 -13.49
C THR A 517 -38.68 26.22 -14.39
N THR A 518 -37.45 25.71 -14.59
CA THR A 518 -36.44 26.25 -15.54
C THR A 518 -35.76 27.58 -15.15
N SER A 519 -36.00 28.11 -13.95
CA SER A 519 -35.59 29.47 -13.57
C SER A 519 -34.10 29.70 -13.30
N LEU A 520 -33.28 28.66 -13.14
CA LEU A 520 -31.83 28.82 -12.89
C LEU A 520 -31.00 29.14 -14.15
N ARG A 521 -31.50 28.91 -15.37
CA ARG A 521 -30.80 29.33 -16.60
C ARG A 521 -30.90 30.84 -16.87
N THR A 522 -31.90 31.52 -16.31
CA THR A 522 -32.15 32.95 -16.54
C THR A 522 -31.43 33.88 -15.55
N VAL A 523 -30.94 33.38 -14.41
CA VAL A 523 -30.31 34.21 -13.36
C VAL A 523 -28.86 34.60 -13.69
N GLN A 524 -28.19 33.90 -14.61
CA GLN A 524 -26.79 34.21 -14.96
C GLN A 524 -26.59 35.42 -15.90
N ASN A 525 -27.65 35.99 -16.47
CA ASN A 525 -27.57 37.16 -17.34
C ASN A 525 -28.43 38.33 -16.81
N GLY A 526 -28.04 38.94 -15.71
CA GLY A 526 -28.67 40.20 -15.30
C GLY A 526 -28.34 40.65 -13.90
N THR A 527 -27.49 41.68 -13.79
CA THR A 527 -27.48 42.58 -12.65
C THR A 527 -28.88 43.13 -12.40
N GLY A 528 -29.41 42.96 -11.19
CA GLY A 528 -30.53 43.76 -10.68
C GLY A 528 -31.81 42.99 -10.43
N ALA A 529 -32.33 43.16 -9.22
CA ALA A 529 -33.66 42.76 -8.81
C ALA A 529 -34.75 43.20 -9.81
N SER A 530 -35.64 42.28 -10.20
CA SER A 530 -36.97 42.63 -10.70
C SER A 530 -37.92 41.44 -10.58
N THR A 531 -39.01 41.68 -9.86
CA THR A 531 -40.25 40.90 -9.82
C THR A 531 -40.89 40.77 -11.20
N ALA A 532 -41.37 39.58 -11.59
CA ALA A 532 -42.43 39.46 -12.60
C ALA A 532 -43.23 38.15 -12.44
N GLN A 533 -44.52 38.31 -12.15
CA GLN A 533 -45.59 37.32 -12.28
C GLN A 533 -45.92 37.06 -13.76
N ALA A 534 -46.35 35.84 -14.09
CA ALA A 534 -47.47 35.62 -15.02
C ALA A 534 -48.14 34.24 -14.78
N PRO A 535 -49.49 34.15 -14.74
CA PRO A 535 -50.25 32.94 -14.42
C PRO A 535 -50.83 32.24 -15.66
N ILE A 536 -50.99 30.92 -15.66
CA ILE A 536 -51.81 30.17 -16.65
C ILE A 536 -52.45 28.93 -15.92
N PRO A 537 -53.67 28.44 -16.27
CA PRO A 537 -54.78 28.28 -15.35
C PRO A 537 -55.04 26.81 -14.95
N SER A 538 -55.77 26.61 -13.86
CA SER A 538 -55.93 25.33 -13.14
C SER A 538 -56.83 24.26 -13.77
N ASP A 539 -57.43 24.45 -14.94
CA ASP A 539 -58.63 23.65 -15.30
C ASP A 539 -58.48 22.69 -16.51
N ALA A 540 -57.26 22.31 -16.92
CA ALA A 540 -57.07 21.45 -18.10
C ALA A 540 -56.42 20.08 -17.85
N ALA A 541 -56.13 19.68 -16.60
CA ALA A 541 -55.37 18.46 -16.33
C ALA A 541 -56.21 17.20 -16.00
N GLU A 542 -57.53 17.31 -15.83
CA GLU A 542 -58.33 16.19 -15.29
C GLU A 542 -59.10 15.36 -16.32
N ALA A 543 -59.03 15.67 -17.62
CA ALA A 543 -59.88 15.02 -18.63
C ALA A 543 -59.22 13.98 -19.56
N ALA A 544 -57.90 13.73 -19.48
CA ALA A 544 -57.21 12.93 -20.50
C ALA A 544 -56.90 11.46 -20.11
N TYR A 545 -57.30 10.97 -18.92
CA TYR A 545 -56.95 9.61 -18.46
C TYR A 545 -58.03 8.54 -18.66
N SER A 546 -59.09 8.83 -19.41
CA SER A 546 -60.16 7.86 -19.67
C SER A 546 -60.63 7.93 -21.12
N GLN A 547 -59.82 7.40 -22.05
CA GLN A 547 -60.27 6.79 -23.32
C GLN A 547 -59.07 6.45 -24.21
N SER A 548 -58.58 5.21 -24.14
CA SER A 548 -57.97 4.54 -25.30
C SER A 548 -57.77 3.05 -25.00
N SER A 549 -58.87 2.30 -25.07
CA SER A 549 -58.80 0.88 -25.43
C SER A 549 -59.67 0.72 -26.67
N LYS A 550 -59.03 0.48 -27.83
CA LYS A 550 -59.53 -0.16 -29.06
C LYS A 550 -58.78 0.41 -30.28
N GLY A 551 -58.13 -0.47 -31.04
CA GLY A 551 -57.83 -0.20 -32.46
C GLY A 551 -56.51 -0.77 -32.98
N ARG A 552 -56.61 -1.89 -33.71
CA ARG A 552 -55.71 -2.37 -34.79
C ARG A 552 -55.26 -1.21 -35.70
N GLN A 553 -54.15 -1.24 -36.47
CA GLN A 553 -53.82 -2.22 -37.52
C GLN A 553 -52.46 -1.90 -38.20
N LYS A 554 -51.88 -2.93 -38.83
CA LYS A 554 -50.68 -2.96 -39.70
C LYS A 554 -50.64 -1.92 -40.83
N SER A 555 -49.43 -1.51 -41.23
CA SER A 555 -48.99 -1.61 -42.64
C SER A 555 -47.47 -1.53 -42.81
N ASP A 556 -46.90 -2.49 -43.53
CA ASP A 556 -45.62 -2.44 -44.24
C ASP A 556 -45.50 -1.20 -45.13
N THR A 557 -44.29 -0.76 -45.50
CA THR A 557 -43.76 -0.79 -46.89
C THR A 557 -42.32 -0.25 -46.95
N ARG A 558 -41.46 -1.01 -47.65
CA ARG A 558 -40.08 -0.73 -48.05
C ARG A 558 -39.96 0.46 -49.02
N ILE A 559 -38.77 1.06 -49.19
CA ILE A 559 -37.98 1.08 -50.46
C ILE A 559 -36.93 2.22 -50.52
N ARG A 560 -35.69 1.78 -50.82
CA ARG A 560 -34.56 2.37 -51.59
C ARG A 560 -34.04 3.79 -51.27
N MET A 561 -32.78 3.83 -50.87
CA MET A 561 -31.85 4.91 -51.22
C MET A 561 -31.11 4.59 -52.53
N ALA A 562 -31.00 5.62 -53.36
CA ALA A 562 -30.24 5.68 -54.60
C ALA A 562 -28.86 6.30 -54.36
N HIS A 563 -27.94 5.92 -55.26
CA HIS A 563 -26.56 6.37 -55.45
C HIS A 563 -26.31 7.88 -55.40
N SER A 564 -25.10 8.26 -54.97
CA SER A 564 -24.16 9.01 -55.81
C SER A 564 -22.73 8.93 -55.26
N ALA A 565 -21.78 8.92 -56.18
CA ALA A 565 -20.35 8.71 -56.03
C ALA A 565 -19.59 9.98 -56.39
N GLU A 566 -18.30 10.05 -56.01
CA GLU A 566 -17.12 10.65 -56.69
C GLU A 566 -16.04 10.92 -55.62
N GLU A 567 -14.91 10.20 -55.58
CA GLU A 567 -13.67 10.27 -56.41
C GLU A 567 -12.72 11.44 -56.07
N GLU A 568 -11.56 11.12 -55.47
CA GLU A 568 -10.20 11.58 -55.86
C GLU A 568 -9.16 10.84 -54.99
N LYS A 569 -8.47 9.81 -55.50
CA LYS A 569 -7.23 9.73 -56.33
C LYS A 569 -5.89 9.96 -55.60
N GLU A 570 -5.11 8.88 -55.68
CA GLU A 570 -3.76 8.55 -55.22
C GLU A 570 -2.66 9.60 -55.40
N LEU A 571 -1.69 9.57 -54.47
CA LEU A 571 -0.27 9.73 -54.80
C LEU A 571 0.60 8.77 -53.94
N LEU A 572 1.25 7.83 -54.61
CA LEU A 572 2.46 7.08 -54.19
C LEU A 572 3.62 7.62 -55.06
N PRO A 573 4.92 7.58 -54.66
CA PRO A 573 5.60 6.32 -54.32
C PRO A 573 6.79 6.41 -53.33
N SER A 574 7.19 5.25 -52.79
CA SER A 574 8.51 4.59 -53.01
C SER A 574 8.91 3.68 -51.85
N THR A 575 9.26 2.46 -52.22
CA THR A 575 9.88 1.41 -51.41
C THR A 575 11.37 1.69 -51.22
N ASP A 576 11.89 1.58 -50.00
CA ASP A 576 12.95 0.62 -49.68
C ASP A 576 13.47 0.74 -48.22
N THR A 577 13.91 -0.42 -47.73
CA THR A 577 14.82 -0.72 -46.60
C THR A 577 14.31 -0.89 -45.16
N ALA A 578 14.58 -2.12 -44.70
CA ALA A 578 15.12 -2.52 -43.40
C ALA A 578 14.18 -2.55 -42.18
N THR A 579 13.89 -3.80 -41.81
CA THR A 579 13.55 -4.31 -40.48
C THR A 579 14.35 -3.63 -39.36
N GLU A 580 13.67 -2.95 -38.45
CA GLU A 580 14.12 -2.79 -37.06
C GLU A 580 12.97 -3.11 -36.10
N ASP A 581 13.20 -4.20 -35.38
CA ASP A 581 12.45 -4.74 -34.26
C ASP A 581 12.55 -3.76 -33.08
N ASN A 582 11.41 -3.22 -32.63
CA ASN A 582 11.36 -2.32 -31.48
C ASN A 582 10.43 -2.89 -30.40
N SER A 583 10.79 -4.08 -29.90
CA SER A 583 10.32 -4.56 -28.61
C SER A 583 11.00 -3.73 -27.50
N LYS A 584 10.39 -2.61 -27.11
CA LYS A 584 10.72 -1.99 -25.81
C LYS A 584 10.15 -2.88 -24.71
N SER A 585 11.01 -3.74 -24.16
CA SER A 585 10.82 -4.44 -22.90
C SER A 585 10.44 -3.43 -21.80
N LEU A 586 9.20 -3.51 -21.31
CA LEU A 586 8.76 -2.82 -20.10
C LEU A 586 9.56 -3.38 -18.92
N GLU A 587 10.51 -2.61 -18.40
CA GLU A 587 11.23 -2.97 -17.18
C GLU A 587 10.24 -3.06 -15.99
N PRO A 588 10.28 -4.14 -15.18
CA PRO A 588 9.41 -4.29 -14.02
C PRO A 588 9.70 -3.24 -12.95
N ALA A 589 8.64 -2.70 -12.33
CA ALA A 589 8.74 -1.68 -11.29
C ALA A 589 9.70 -2.09 -10.14
N PRO A 590 10.45 -1.13 -9.55
CA PRO A 590 11.40 -1.43 -8.49
C PRO A 590 10.66 -1.96 -7.26
N ILE A 591 10.90 -3.24 -6.97
CA ILE A 591 10.33 -4.03 -5.87
C ILE A 591 10.36 -3.26 -4.53
N ARG A 592 9.38 -3.40 -3.65
CA ARG A 592 9.33 -2.94 -2.24
C ARG A 592 10.30 -3.70 -1.32
N LEU A 593 10.89 -3.12 -0.27
CA LEU A 593 11.34 -3.96 0.88
C LEU A 593 10.13 -4.63 1.56
N LEU A 594 8.96 -3.98 1.47
CA LEU A 594 7.67 -4.51 1.88
C LEU A 594 7.13 -5.63 0.98
N ASP A 595 7.79 -5.94 -0.15
CA ASP A 595 7.35 -7.01 -1.04
C ASP A 595 8.04 -8.35 -0.73
N LEU A 596 8.89 -8.40 0.29
CA LEU A 596 9.60 -9.61 0.69
C LEU A 596 8.62 -10.69 1.20
N PRO A 597 8.72 -11.94 0.70
CA PRO A 597 7.91 -13.05 1.18
C PRO A 597 8.30 -13.45 2.61
N ASN A 598 7.41 -14.17 3.32
CA ASN A 598 7.69 -14.73 4.66
C ASN A 598 8.16 -13.70 5.71
N LYS A 599 7.52 -12.53 5.75
CA LYS A 599 7.91 -11.35 6.55
C LYS A 599 8.10 -11.63 8.04
N SER A 600 7.26 -12.47 8.66
CA SER A 600 7.37 -12.81 10.08
C SER A 600 8.65 -13.60 10.40
N GLN A 601 9.01 -14.54 9.53
CA GLN A 601 10.26 -15.32 9.67
C GLN A 601 11.48 -14.44 9.44
N LEU A 602 11.44 -13.58 8.41
CA LEU A 602 12.51 -12.61 8.15
C LEU A 602 12.67 -11.58 9.28
N PHE A 603 11.57 -11.17 9.90
CA PHE A 603 11.58 -10.24 11.04
C PHE A 603 12.16 -10.89 12.30
N ILE A 604 11.75 -12.11 12.64
CA ILE A 604 12.33 -12.85 13.78
C ILE A 604 13.82 -13.09 13.54
N LEU A 605 14.21 -13.47 12.32
CA LEU A 605 15.60 -13.64 11.93
C LEU A 605 16.40 -12.34 12.00
N ALA A 606 15.79 -11.21 11.61
CA ALA A 606 16.36 -9.88 11.79
C ALA A 606 16.56 -9.52 13.27
N LEU A 607 15.62 -9.84 14.16
CA LEU A 607 15.80 -9.65 15.60
C LEU A 607 16.92 -10.54 16.17
N CYS A 608 16.99 -11.81 15.73
CA CYS A 608 18.09 -12.70 16.10
C CYS A 608 19.46 -12.11 15.70
N ARG A 609 19.50 -11.38 14.59
CA ARG A 609 20.72 -10.73 14.07
C ARG A 609 21.18 -9.53 14.90
N LEU A 610 20.33 -8.95 15.76
CA LEU A 610 20.71 -7.87 16.69
C LEU A 610 21.73 -8.33 17.76
N SER A 611 21.84 -9.63 18.01
CA SER A 611 22.78 -10.23 18.96
C SER A 611 24.22 -9.76 18.80
N GLU A 612 24.73 -9.74 17.57
CA GLU A 612 26.09 -9.34 17.28
C GLU A 612 26.34 -7.85 17.51
N PRO A 613 25.65 -6.91 16.83
CA PRO A 613 25.91 -5.49 16.98
C PRO A 613 25.67 -5.03 18.42
N LEU A 614 24.61 -5.50 19.08
CA LEU A 614 24.26 -5.08 20.44
C LEU A 614 25.29 -5.56 21.46
N SER A 615 25.72 -6.83 21.38
CA SER A 615 26.79 -7.36 22.25
C SER A 615 28.12 -6.69 21.98
N ASN A 616 28.43 -6.37 20.72
CA ASN A 616 29.74 -5.84 20.39
C ASN A 616 29.88 -4.34 20.74
N THR A 617 28.87 -3.52 20.43
CA THR A 617 28.97 -2.06 20.60
C THR A 617 28.55 -1.53 21.96
N CYS A 618 27.71 -2.25 22.71
CA CYS A 618 27.26 -1.81 24.03
C CYS A 618 28.43 -1.55 24.99
N LEU A 619 29.52 -2.30 24.88
CA LEU A 619 30.72 -2.15 25.71
C LEU A 619 31.51 -0.85 25.42
N LEU A 620 31.48 -0.34 24.19
CA LEU A 620 32.41 0.71 23.72
C LEU A 620 32.37 2.02 24.53
N PRO A 621 31.20 2.56 24.94
CA PRO A 621 31.14 3.83 25.68
C PRO A 621 31.70 3.77 27.10
N TYR A 622 31.76 2.58 27.72
CA TYR A 622 32.18 2.41 29.12
C TYR A 622 33.41 1.53 29.31
N ILE A 623 33.99 0.95 28.25
CA ILE A 623 35.12 0.01 28.33
C ILE A 623 36.33 0.58 29.08
N TYR A 624 36.63 1.87 28.86
CA TYR A 624 37.73 2.56 29.54
C TYR A 624 37.51 2.57 31.06
N TYR A 625 36.32 2.96 31.49
CA TYR A 625 35.96 3.06 32.90
C TYR A 625 35.77 1.68 33.56
N LEU A 626 35.28 0.68 32.82
CA LEU A 626 35.20 -0.72 33.28
C LEU A 626 36.58 -1.29 33.62
N ILE A 627 37.57 -1.07 32.76
CA ILE A 627 38.93 -1.57 33.01
C ILE A 627 39.57 -0.75 34.13
N LYS A 628 39.35 0.57 34.16
CA LYS A 628 39.80 1.44 35.25
C LYS A 628 39.21 1.02 36.61
N SER A 629 37.98 0.52 36.67
CA SER A 629 37.37 0.08 37.93
C SER A 629 37.91 -1.28 38.44
N ILE A 630 38.63 -2.03 37.60
CA ILE A 630 39.19 -3.35 37.93
C ILE A 630 40.69 -3.25 38.22
N ILE A 631 41.42 -2.40 37.49
CA ILE A 631 42.85 -2.20 37.70
C ILE A 631 43.05 -1.17 38.81
N THR A 632 43.36 -1.66 40.01
CA THR A 632 43.67 -0.84 41.17
C THR A 632 45.15 -0.45 41.12
N SER A 633 45.51 0.63 40.43
CA SER A 633 46.89 1.16 40.48
C SER A 633 46.93 2.65 40.21
N ASP A 634 47.41 3.43 41.18
CA ASP A 634 47.80 4.86 41.10
C ASP A 634 49.07 5.08 40.24
N ASP A 635 49.35 4.21 39.28
CA ASP A 635 50.57 4.26 38.46
C ASP A 635 50.46 5.28 37.31
N ASP A 636 51.55 5.99 37.03
CA ASP A 636 51.72 6.91 35.89
C ASP A 636 51.44 6.25 34.52
N HIS A 637 51.42 4.91 34.44
CA HIS A 637 51.17 4.14 33.22
C HIS A 637 49.74 3.56 33.09
N ALA A 638 48.80 3.99 33.94
CA ALA A 638 47.45 3.44 33.98
C ALA A 638 46.70 3.55 32.63
N THR A 639 46.81 4.69 31.93
CA THR A 639 46.12 4.90 30.64
C THR A 639 46.64 3.98 29.54
N GLN A 640 47.95 3.69 29.51
CA GLN A 640 48.56 2.75 28.55
C GLN A 640 48.05 1.32 28.78
N GLN A 641 48.01 0.87 30.03
CA GLN A 641 47.53 -0.46 30.37
C GLN A 641 46.03 -0.62 30.06
N ILE A 642 45.21 0.38 30.41
CA ILE A 642 43.78 0.41 30.10
C ILE A 642 43.55 0.32 28.58
N SER A 643 44.31 1.07 27.78
CA SER A 643 44.15 1.06 26.32
C SER A 643 44.53 -0.29 25.69
N LYS A 644 45.67 -0.88 26.09
CA LYS A 644 46.08 -2.23 25.63
C LYS A 644 45.04 -3.29 25.95
N LEU A 645 44.55 -3.32 27.20
CA LEU A 645 43.55 -4.29 27.65
C LEU A 645 42.19 -4.06 27.00
N SER A 646 41.81 -2.79 26.75
CA SER A 646 40.57 -2.48 26.03
C SER A 646 40.60 -2.99 24.59
N GLY A 647 41.74 -2.87 23.90
CA GLY A 647 41.92 -3.40 22.55
C GLY A 647 41.81 -4.93 22.50
N LEU A 648 42.43 -5.62 23.46
CA LEU A 648 42.34 -7.08 23.59
C LEU A 648 40.90 -7.54 23.89
N LEU A 649 40.20 -6.83 24.77
CA LEU A 649 38.82 -7.16 25.14
C LEU A 649 37.85 -6.95 23.98
N VAL A 650 38.02 -5.89 23.17
CA VAL A 650 37.23 -5.73 21.94
C VAL A 650 37.58 -6.79 20.91
N ALA A 651 38.86 -7.17 20.77
CA ALA A 651 39.32 -8.16 19.80
C ALA A 651 38.91 -9.61 20.11
N ALA A 652 38.72 -9.96 21.39
CA ALA A 652 38.38 -11.32 21.82
C ALA A 652 37.07 -11.86 21.20
N PHE A 653 36.05 -11.00 21.06
CA PHE A 653 34.75 -11.36 20.48
C PHE A 653 34.85 -11.75 18.98
N PRO A 654 35.34 -10.89 18.07
CA PRO A 654 35.47 -11.24 16.67
C PRO A 654 36.52 -12.33 16.41
N LEU A 655 37.54 -12.46 17.26
CA LEU A 655 38.51 -13.56 17.18
C LEU A 655 37.84 -14.92 17.45
N ALA A 656 36.96 -15.00 18.44
CA ALA A 656 36.17 -16.20 18.69
C ALA A 656 35.21 -16.52 17.53
N GLN A 657 34.59 -15.49 16.91
CA GLN A 657 33.76 -15.67 15.70
C GLN A 657 34.56 -16.23 14.52
N PHE A 658 35.80 -15.79 14.34
CA PHE A 658 36.67 -16.29 13.28
C PHE A 658 36.83 -17.82 13.35
N PHE A 659 37.16 -18.36 14.53
CA PHE A 659 37.36 -19.81 14.73
C PHE A 659 36.07 -20.62 14.68
N THR A 660 34.94 -20.04 15.06
CA THR A 660 33.67 -20.78 15.22
C THR A 660 32.72 -20.67 14.03
N SER A 661 32.90 -19.68 13.15
CA SER A 661 31.97 -19.40 12.05
C SER A 661 31.75 -20.58 11.10
N MET A 662 32.83 -21.30 10.73
CA MET A 662 32.73 -22.48 9.87
C MET A 662 32.14 -23.70 10.59
N LEU A 663 32.39 -23.82 11.90
CA LEU A 663 31.88 -24.91 12.73
C LEU A 663 30.35 -24.83 12.84
N TRP A 664 29.81 -23.63 13.07
CA TRP A 664 28.37 -23.40 13.10
C TRP A 664 27.66 -23.74 11.79
N GLY A 665 28.30 -23.47 10.64
CA GLY A 665 27.79 -23.88 9.34
C GLY A 665 27.61 -25.41 9.25
N ARG A 666 28.64 -26.16 9.63
CA ARG A 666 28.58 -27.64 9.64
C ARG A 666 27.55 -28.17 10.62
N ILE A 667 27.51 -27.63 11.85
CA ILE A 667 26.52 -28.03 12.86
C ILE A 667 25.11 -27.80 12.31
N SER A 668 24.89 -26.68 11.62
CA SER A 668 23.60 -26.36 11.06
C SER A 668 23.15 -27.30 9.94
N ASP A 669 24.08 -27.79 9.12
CA ASP A 669 23.76 -28.74 8.05
C ASP A 669 23.33 -30.12 8.60
N PHE A 670 23.79 -30.51 9.80
CA PHE A 670 23.41 -31.78 10.44
C PHE A 670 22.18 -31.65 11.34
N TYR A 671 22.18 -30.65 12.23
CA TYR A 671 21.19 -30.52 13.30
C TYR A 671 19.99 -29.63 12.92
N GLY A 672 20.13 -28.76 11.93
CA GLY A 672 19.09 -27.78 11.55
C GLY A 672 19.55 -26.33 11.68
N ARG A 673 18.88 -25.44 10.93
CA ARG A 673 19.12 -23.98 10.91
C ARG A 673 18.59 -23.33 12.18
N LYS A 674 17.39 -23.71 12.63
CA LYS A 674 16.75 -23.13 13.83
C LYS A 674 17.49 -23.47 15.12
N PRO A 675 17.82 -24.75 15.45
CA PRO A 675 18.52 -25.09 16.69
C PRO A 675 19.88 -24.38 16.80
N THR A 676 20.59 -24.24 15.69
CA THR A 676 21.87 -23.53 15.63
C THR A 676 21.76 -22.05 16.01
N ILE A 677 20.70 -21.37 15.56
CA ILE A 677 20.45 -19.97 15.91
C ILE A 677 20.06 -19.84 17.38
N VAL A 678 19.19 -20.73 17.87
CA VAL A 678 18.71 -20.73 19.26
C VAL A 678 19.87 -20.96 20.25
N VAL A 679 20.74 -21.95 20.01
CA VAL A 679 21.88 -22.22 20.88
C VAL A 679 22.86 -21.03 20.88
N GLY A 680 23.13 -20.44 19.72
CA GLY A 680 23.99 -19.26 19.64
C GLY A 680 23.44 -18.05 20.39
N LEU A 681 22.12 -17.82 20.33
CA LEU A 681 21.44 -16.78 21.10
C LEU A 681 21.47 -17.06 22.60
N LEU A 682 21.22 -18.30 23.02
CA LEU A 682 21.29 -18.71 24.43
C LEU A 682 22.68 -18.46 25.02
N LEU A 683 23.73 -18.89 24.31
CA LEU A 683 25.12 -18.61 24.71
C LEU A 683 25.39 -17.11 24.82
N SER A 684 24.84 -16.31 23.90
CA SER A 684 24.98 -14.86 23.92
C SER A 684 24.25 -14.21 25.11
N VAL A 685 23.05 -14.67 25.46
CA VAL A 685 22.30 -14.18 26.64
C VAL A 685 23.08 -14.46 27.92
N ILE A 686 23.54 -15.70 28.10
CA ILE A 686 24.30 -16.12 29.29
C ILE A 686 25.60 -15.32 29.39
N ALA A 687 26.34 -15.20 28.29
CA ALA A 687 27.60 -14.50 28.26
C ALA A 687 27.45 -13.00 28.59
N ASN A 688 26.45 -12.31 28.00
CA ASN A 688 26.22 -10.89 28.29
C ASN A 688 25.72 -10.67 29.72
N MET A 689 24.87 -11.55 30.25
CA MET A 689 24.43 -11.46 31.64
C MET A 689 25.62 -11.61 32.60
N ALA A 690 26.45 -12.64 32.42
CA ALA A 690 27.59 -12.91 33.28
C ALA A 690 28.73 -11.89 33.14
N PHE A 691 28.91 -11.30 31.95
CA PHE A 691 29.87 -10.24 31.71
C PHE A 691 29.64 -9.03 32.63
N GLY A 692 28.38 -8.61 32.82
CA GLY A 692 28.02 -7.46 33.66
C GLY A 692 28.41 -7.59 35.14
N PHE A 693 28.46 -8.82 35.65
CA PHE A 693 28.81 -9.12 37.06
C PHE A 693 30.27 -9.52 37.24
N SER A 694 31.08 -9.48 36.19
CA SER A 694 32.48 -9.90 36.23
C SER A 694 33.39 -8.80 36.80
N ARG A 695 34.35 -9.20 37.65
CA ARG A 695 35.29 -8.30 38.34
C ARG A 695 36.76 -8.59 38.08
N SER A 696 37.06 -9.50 37.17
CA SER A 696 38.43 -9.80 36.75
C SER A 696 38.54 -9.71 35.24
N ILE A 697 39.69 -9.26 34.75
CA ILE A 697 39.96 -9.20 33.31
C ILE A 697 39.83 -10.59 32.67
N GLY A 698 40.27 -11.65 33.37
CA GLY A 698 40.12 -13.03 32.91
C GLY A 698 38.66 -13.46 32.73
N ALA A 699 37.78 -13.13 33.69
CA ALA A 699 36.35 -13.41 33.58
C ALA A 699 35.71 -12.61 32.43
N LEU A 700 36.04 -11.32 32.30
CA LEU A 700 35.56 -10.49 31.20
C LEU A 700 35.98 -11.06 29.83
N MET A 701 37.23 -11.50 29.69
CA MET A 701 37.74 -12.12 28.47
C MET A 701 37.03 -13.45 28.18
N PHE A 702 36.83 -14.29 29.19
CA PHE A 702 36.12 -15.57 29.03
C PHE A 702 34.69 -15.37 28.52
N TRP A 703 33.90 -14.52 29.17
CA TRP A 703 32.53 -14.23 28.74
C TRP A 703 32.49 -13.54 27.38
N ARG A 704 33.52 -12.75 27.04
CA ARG A 704 33.62 -12.11 25.73
C ARG A 704 33.89 -13.11 24.61
N VAL A 705 34.77 -14.09 24.85
CA VAL A 705 35.00 -15.21 23.95
C VAL A 705 33.73 -16.04 23.79
N LEU A 706 33.02 -16.35 24.88
CA LEU A 706 31.78 -17.12 24.84
C LEU A 706 30.67 -16.40 24.04
N ALA A 707 30.53 -15.09 24.22
CA ALA A 707 29.63 -14.27 23.41
C ALA A 707 30.02 -14.31 21.92
N GLY A 708 31.32 -14.27 21.61
CA GLY A 708 31.82 -14.40 20.24
C GLY A 708 31.54 -15.77 19.62
N ILE A 709 31.70 -16.86 20.40
CA ILE A 709 31.32 -18.22 20.00
C ILE A 709 29.83 -18.27 19.64
N GLY A 710 28.96 -17.74 20.51
CA GLY A 710 27.50 -17.72 20.29
C GLY A 710 27.07 -16.94 19.03
N ASN A 711 27.86 -15.93 18.63
CA ASN A 711 27.62 -15.10 17.45
C ASN A 711 28.37 -15.58 16.19
N GLY A 712 28.98 -16.77 16.19
CA GLY A 712 29.63 -17.34 15.00
C GLY A 712 28.64 -17.81 13.92
N ASN A 713 27.35 -17.96 14.25
CA ASN A 713 26.31 -18.50 13.37
C ASN A 713 25.74 -17.49 12.34
N VAL A 714 26.39 -16.34 12.13
CA VAL A 714 25.99 -15.33 11.13
C VAL A 714 25.80 -15.90 9.73
N GLY A 715 26.69 -16.82 9.33
CA GLY A 715 26.61 -17.50 8.04
C GLY A 715 25.34 -18.36 7.91
N VAL A 716 24.91 -18.98 9.02
CA VAL A 716 23.67 -19.76 9.09
C VAL A 716 22.46 -18.85 8.92
N MET A 717 22.43 -17.70 9.59
CA MET A 717 21.34 -16.72 9.44
C MET A 717 21.23 -16.18 7.99
N ARG A 718 22.35 -15.95 7.31
CA ARG A 718 22.37 -15.57 5.88
C ARG A 718 21.83 -16.68 4.99
N THR A 719 22.20 -17.93 5.29
CA THR A 719 21.75 -19.12 4.57
C THR A 719 20.24 -19.31 4.74
N MET A 720 19.75 -19.22 5.97
CA MET A 720 18.33 -19.27 6.30
C MET A 720 17.54 -18.13 5.64
N THR A 721 18.10 -16.91 5.54
CA THR A 721 17.48 -15.80 4.79
C THR A 721 17.28 -16.16 3.31
N ALA A 722 18.26 -16.83 2.70
CA ALA A 722 18.17 -17.28 1.31
C ALA A 722 17.17 -18.44 1.12
N GLU A 723 17.10 -19.36 2.09
CA GLU A 723 16.16 -20.50 2.09
C GLU A 723 14.71 -20.03 2.31
N ILE A 724 14.48 -18.99 3.14
CA ILE A 724 13.17 -18.35 3.36
C ILE A 724 12.69 -17.60 2.11
N VAL A 725 13.61 -17.00 1.34
CA VAL A 725 13.32 -16.19 0.14
C VAL A 725 13.72 -16.97 -1.12
N LYS A 726 12.86 -17.92 -1.51
CA LYS A 726 13.06 -18.83 -2.64
C LYS A 726 13.12 -18.12 -4.01
N GLU A 727 12.44 -16.98 -4.15
CA GLU A 727 12.34 -16.24 -5.43
C GLU A 727 13.52 -15.27 -5.66
N ARG A 728 14.21 -15.43 -6.81
CA ARG A 728 15.40 -14.65 -7.19
C ARG A 728 15.21 -13.12 -7.12
N LYS A 729 14.02 -12.63 -7.45
CA LYS A 729 13.72 -11.18 -7.52
C LYS A 729 13.73 -10.49 -6.15
N TYR A 730 13.51 -11.23 -5.06
CA TYR A 730 13.46 -10.69 -3.70
C TYR A 730 14.78 -10.87 -2.92
N GLN A 731 15.68 -11.75 -3.37
CA GLN A 731 16.91 -12.09 -2.65
C GLN A 731 17.82 -10.89 -2.41
N THR A 732 18.09 -10.07 -3.44
CA THR A 732 18.96 -8.90 -3.31
C THR A 732 18.49 -7.95 -2.21
N ARG A 733 17.17 -7.77 -2.06
CA ARG A 733 16.57 -6.90 -1.05
C ARG A 733 16.51 -7.55 0.33
N ALA A 734 16.29 -8.85 0.40
CA ALA A 734 16.36 -9.59 1.66
C ALA A 734 17.77 -9.49 2.29
N PHE A 735 18.82 -9.54 1.46
CA PHE A 735 20.20 -9.33 1.94
C PHE A 735 20.50 -7.89 2.38
N LEU A 736 19.75 -6.88 1.92
CA LEU A 736 19.88 -5.49 2.37
C LEU A 736 19.28 -5.25 3.78
N VAL A 737 18.40 -6.13 4.25
CA VAL A 737 17.87 -6.08 5.63
C VAL A 737 19.00 -6.30 6.65
N LEU A 738 20.00 -7.13 6.32
CA LEU A 738 21.06 -7.52 7.26
C LEU A 738 21.98 -6.33 7.67
N PRO A 739 22.50 -5.50 6.74
CA PRO A 739 23.23 -4.28 7.11
C PRO A 739 22.37 -3.26 7.85
N LEU A 740 21.09 -3.13 7.52
CA LEU A 740 20.18 -2.20 8.18
C LEU A 740 20.01 -2.56 9.66
N VAL A 741 19.72 -3.83 9.95
CA VAL A 741 19.62 -4.35 11.34
C VAL A 741 20.92 -4.15 12.10
N PHE A 742 22.05 -4.40 11.44
CA PHE A 742 23.36 -4.22 12.06
C PHE A 742 23.57 -2.76 12.52
N ASN A 743 23.28 -1.78 11.66
CA ASN A 743 23.40 -0.36 12.00
C ASN A 743 22.41 0.08 13.08
N SER A 744 21.17 -0.40 13.05
CA SER A 744 20.19 -0.15 14.12
C SER A 744 20.64 -0.71 15.46
N GLY A 745 21.18 -1.94 15.48
CA GLY A 745 21.73 -2.56 16.68
C GLY A 745 22.94 -1.80 17.24
N MET A 746 23.80 -1.24 16.37
CA MET A 746 24.93 -0.43 16.80
C MET A 746 24.48 0.84 17.54
N VAL A 747 23.48 1.55 17.00
CA VAL A 747 22.90 2.76 17.61
C VAL A 747 22.32 2.45 18.98
N ALA A 748 21.48 1.41 19.06
CA ALA A 748 20.87 0.99 20.31
C ALA A 748 21.94 0.58 21.34
N GLY A 749 22.96 -0.19 20.93
CA GLY A 749 24.03 -0.64 21.81
C GLY A 749 24.83 0.52 22.40
N LEU A 750 25.25 1.49 21.57
CA LEU A 750 26.03 2.64 22.02
C LEU A 750 25.23 3.53 23.00
N ALA A 751 23.92 3.68 22.79
CA ALA A 751 23.06 4.49 23.64
C ALA A 751 22.84 3.80 25.01
N LEU A 752 22.51 2.51 24.98
CA LEU A 752 22.31 1.71 26.19
C LEU A 752 23.60 1.62 27.01
N GLY A 753 24.74 1.39 26.34
CA GLY A 753 26.04 1.34 26.97
C GLY A 753 26.41 2.63 27.69
N GLY A 754 26.23 3.78 27.06
CA GLY A 754 26.61 5.07 27.66
C GLY A 754 25.69 5.51 28.81
N CYS A 755 24.37 5.43 28.60
CA CYS A 755 23.39 5.97 29.54
C CYS A 755 23.16 5.09 30.77
N LEU A 756 23.30 3.77 30.65
CA LEU A 756 23.03 2.82 31.74
C LEU A 756 24.28 2.47 32.56
N ALA A 757 25.47 2.79 32.06
CA ALA A 757 26.71 2.58 32.80
C ALA A 757 26.69 3.45 34.05
N ASP A 758 27.23 2.95 35.17
CA ASP A 758 27.23 3.63 36.46
C ASP A 758 25.86 4.26 36.82
N PRO A 759 24.83 3.43 37.04
CA PRO A 759 23.46 3.90 37.14
C PRO A 759 23.19 4.74 38.40
N VAL A 760 24.01 4.65 39.44
CA VAL A 760 23.90 5.50 40.63
C VAL A 760 24.21 6.95 40.28
N MET A 761 25.26 7.17 39.48
CA MET A 761 25.67 8.50 39.01
C MET A 761 24.82 9.01 37.85
N ASN A 762 24.52 8.15 36.87
CA ASN A 762 23.87 8.55 35.62
C ASN A 762 22.34 8.51 35.70
N LEU A 763 21.75 7.74 36.62
CA LEU A 763 20.32 7.64 36.88
C LEU A 763 19.98 7.83 38.37
N PRO A 764 20.34 8.99 38.98
CA PRO A 764 20.21 9.19 40.42
C PRO A 764 18.76 9.16 40.91
N LEU A 765 17.80 9.47 40.04
CA LEU A 765 16.36 9.36 40.33
C LEU A 765 15.88 7.91 40.53
N LEU A 766 16.59 6.93 39.96
CA LEU A 766 16.21 5.51 40.02
C LEU A 766 17.11 4.74 40.99
N PHE A 767 18.42 5.01 40.98
CA PHE A 767 19.42 4.22 41.72
C PHE A 767 20.21 5.02 42.77
N GLY A 768 20.02 6.34 42.84
CA GLY A 768 20.67 7.19 43.84
C GLY A 768 20.11 7.00 45.25
N SER A 769 20.58 7.82 46.19
CA SER A 769 20.19 7.75 47.61
C SER A 769 18.67 7.86 47.82
N ASN A 770 18.01 8.76 47.08
CA ASN A 770 16.54 8.93 47.06
C ASN A 770 15.86 8.19 45.88
N GLY A 771 16.57 7.25 45.25
CA GLY A 771 16.12 6.57 44.04
C GLY A 771 15.02 5.53 44.31
N TRP A 772 14.13 5.35 43.33
CA TRP A 772 12.97 4.46 43.48
C TRP A 772 13.33 2.98 43.73
N PHE A 773 14.50 2.54 43.24
CA PHE A 773 14.99 1.17 43.45
C PHE A 773 15.84 1.02 44.72
N ASN A 774 16.10 2.09 45.47
CA ASN A 774 16.81 2.04 46.75
C ASN A 774 15.87 1.66 47.90
N ILE A 775 15.26 0.48 47.82
CA ILE A 775 14.26 -0.03 48.77
C ILE A 775 14.79 -0.07 50.21
N TYR A 776 16.11 -0.26 50.37
CA TYR A 776 16.78 -0.36 51.67
C TYR A 776 17.43 0.95 52.15
N HIS A 777 17.19 2.07 51.44
CA HIS A 777 17.68 3.42 51.80
C HIS A 777 19.19 3.49 52.12
N TYR A 778 20.03 2.82 51.33
CA TYR A 778 21.47 2.96 51.46
C TYR A 778 21.91 4.40 51.13
N PRO A 779 22.82 5.00 51.91
CA PRO A 779 23.16 6.42 51.78
C PRO A 779 23.84 6.78 50.45
N GLU A 780 24.53 5.82 49.84
CA GLU A 780 25.24 6.01 48.57
C GLU A 780 24.42 5.53 47.34
N GLY A 781 23.20 5.01 47.54
CA GLY A 781 22.36 4.44 46.48
C GLY A 781 22.30 2.90 46.48
N VAL A 782 21.77 2.31 45.41
CA VAL A 782 21.46 0.86 45.35
C VAL A 782 22.72 -0.01 45.48
N ALA A 783 22.78 -0.84 46.53
CA ALA A 783 23.97 -1.59 46.93
C ALA A 783 24.57 -2.51 45.83
N TRP A 784 23.75 -3.21 45.05
CA TRP A 784 24.26 -4.07 43.98
C TRP A 784 24.81 -3.26 42.79
N ALA A 785 24.23 -2.08 42.53
CA ALA A 785 24.65 -1.19 41.45
C ALA A 785 25.99 -0.52 41.79
N LEU A 786 26.23 -0.22 43.07
CA LEU A 786 27.54 0.20 43.58
C LEU A 786 28.58 -0.94 43.47
N LYS A 787 28.20 -2.20 43.75
CA LYS A 787 29.09 -3.35 43.51
C LYS A 787 29.41 -3.55 42.03
N TYR A 788 28.42 -3.40 41.15
CA TYR A 788 28.54 -3.76 39.73
C TYR A 788 28.05 -2.59 38.86
N PRO A 789 28.85 -1.52 38.73
CA PRO A 789 28.44 -0.29 38.04
C PRO A 789 28.15 -0.51 36.56
N TYR A 790 28.67 -1.56 35.94
CA TYR A 790 28.46 -1.90 34.52
C TYR A 790 27.55 -3.12 34.31
N ALA A 791 26.88 -3.62 35.36
CA ALA A 791 25.93 -4.72 35.23
C ALA A 791 24.66 -4.30 34.49
N LEU A 792 24.14 -3.09 34.76
CA LEU A 792 22.86 -2.66 34.18
C LEU A 792 22.85 -2.62 32.63
N PRO A 793 23.86 -2.02 31.94
CA PRO A 793 23.93 -2.09 30.47
C PRO A 793 23.96 -3.53 29.93
N ALA A 794 24.70 -4.40 30.61
CA ALA A 794 24.88 -5.79 30.20
C ALA A 794 23.60 -6.63 30.44
N MET A 795 22.89 -6.39 31.54
CA MET A 795 21.58 -6.97 31.84
C MET A 795 20.53 -6.52 30.82
N THR A 796 20.48 -5.22 30.51
CA THR A 796 19.53 -4.71 29.50
C THR A 796 19.82 -5.29 28.12
N ASN A 797 21.09 -5.41 27.73
CA ASN A 797 21.48 -6.12 26.51
C ASN A 797 21.00 -7.59 26.55
N ALA A 798 21.30 -8.32 27.62
CA ALA A 798 20.87 -9.71 27.79
C ALA A 798 19.34 -9.88 27.75
N SER A 799 18.56 -8.93 28.28
CA SER A 799 17.10 -8.93 28.21
C SER A 799 16.58 -8.77 26.78
N VAL A 800 17.15 -7.85 25.99
CA VAL A 800 16.79 -7.66 24.56
C VAL A 800 17.11 -8.94 23.77
N LEU A 801 18.25 -9.57 24.04
CA LEU A 801 18.60 -10.85 23.43
C LEU A 801 17.72 -12.00 23.93
N GLY A 802 17.26 -11.95 25.17
CA GLY A 802 16.32 -12.92 25.76
C GLY A 802 14.95 -12.88 25.07
N VAL A 803 14.44 -11.68 24.75
CA VAL A 803 13.23 -11.53 23.93
C VAL A 803 13.46 -12.11 22.52
N SER A 804 14.62 -11.84 21.92
CA SER A 804 14.97 -12.39 20.61
C SER A 804 15.06 -13.92 20.64
N LEU A 805 15.62 -14.50 21.70
CA LEU A 805 15.67 -15.95 21.95
C LEU A 805 14.26 -16.53 22.12
N PHE A 806 13.40 -15.89 22.89
CA PHE A 806 12.00 -16.31 23.07
C PHE A 806 11.28 -16.35 21.72
N LEU A 807 11.37 -15.28 20.92
CA LEU A 807 10.76 -15.23 19.59
C LEU A 807 11.35 -16.27 18.64
N ALA A 808 12.65 -16.56 18.73
CA ALA A 808 13.29 -17.59 17.93
C ALA A 808 12.79 -19.00 18.30
N VAL A 809 12.67 -19.31 19.59
CA VAL A 809 12.20 -20.62 20.08
C VAL A 809 10.74 -20.86 19.68
N PHE A 810 9.88 -19.88 19.93
CA PHE A 810 8.42 -20.04 19.77
C PHE A 810 7.89 -19.60 18.40
N GLY A 811 8.68 -18.90 17.59
CA GLY A 811 8.22 -18.27 16.35
C GLY A 811 9.03 -18.59 15.09
N LEU A 812 10.31 -18.94 15.19
CA LEU A 812 11.14 -19.30 14.02
C LEU A 812 10.89 -20.76 13.61
N ARG A 813 10.80 -21.03 12.31
CA ARG A 813 10.60 -22.37 11.73
C ARG A 813 11.90 -22.93 11.18
N GLU A 814 12.04 -24.25 11.17
CA GLU A 814 13.16 -24.92 10.52
C GLU A 814 13.08 -24.75 8.99
N THR A 815 14.24 -24.62 8.34
CA THR A 815 14.38 -24.37 6.90
C THR A 815 15.34 -25.34 6.22
N LEU A 816 15.99 -26.22 6.98
CA LEU A 816 16.84 -27.28 6.44
C LEU A 816 15.99 -28.26 5.59
N PRO A 817 16.29 -28.47 4.30
CA PRO A 817 15.56 -29.39 3.45
C PRO A 817 15.57 -30.81 4.03
N GLY A 818 14.38 -31.42 4.17
CA GLY A 818 14.21 -32.75 4.76
C GLY A 818 13.92 -32.78 6.26
N LYS A 819 13.96 -31.62 6.95
CA LYS A 819 13.49 -31.43 8.33
C LYS A 819 12.44 -30.33 8.47
N GLU A 820 11.87 -29.86 7.35
CA GLU A 820 10.86 -28.79 7.33
C GLU A 820 9.53 -29.22 8.00
N ASP A 821 9.20 -30.50 7.94
CA ASP A 821 7.94 -31.08 8.45
C ASP A 821 8.08 -31.77 9.82
N ASP A 822 9.28 -31.75 10.42
CA ASP A 822 9.51 -32.32 11.75
C ASP A 822 8.70 -31.57 12.83
N ILE A 823 8.18 -32.30 13.82
CA ILE A 823 7.33 -31.73 14.88
C ILE A 823 8.15 -30.75 15.74
N ASP A 824 7.87 -29.45 15.60
CA ASP A 824 8.49 -28.39 16.38
C ASP A 824 7.62 -28.00 17.59
N PHE A 825 7.92 -28.58 18.75
CA PHE A 825 7.22 -28.28 20.01
C PHE A 825 7.27 -26.80 20.39
N GLY A 826 8.35 -26.09 20.05
CA GLY A 826 8.48 -24.65 20.33
C GLY A 826 7.47 -23.83 19.54
N VAL A 827 7.35 -24.07 18.23
CA VAL A 827 6.35 -23.38 17.39
C VAL A 827 4.93 -23.78 17.79
N MET A 828 4.71 -25.03 18.17
CA MET A 828 3.40 -25.52 18.63
C MET A 828 2.95 -24.80 19.92
N ILE A 829 3.81 -24.75 20.94
CA ILE A 829 3.55 -24.01 22.18
C ILE A 829 3.39 -22.52 21.89
N GLY A 830 4.22 -21.94 21.01
CA GLY A 830 4.12 -20.54 20.59
C GLY A 830 2.77 -20.20 19.96
N SER A 831 2.28 -21.07 19.09
CA SER A 831 0.95 -20.91 18.46
C SER A 831 -0.20 -21.01 19.47
N SER A 832 -0.08 -21.92 20.46
CA SER A 832 -1.04 -22.07 21.56
C SER A 832 -1.03 -20.86 22.51
N THR A 833 0.15 -20.35 22.84
CA THR A 833 0.31 -19.18 23.72
C THR A 833 -0.20 -17.91 23.02
N ARG A 834 0.03 -17.77 21.70
CA ARG A 834 -0.54 -16.69 20.88
C ARG A 834 -2.07 -16.71 20.88
N ARG A 835 -2.69 -17.90 20.80
CA ARG A 835 -4.15 -18.08 20.92
C ARG A 835 -4.67 -17.76 22.33
N LEU A 836 -3.86 -17.98 23.37
CA LEU A 836 -4.23 -17.75 24.76
C LEU A 836 -4.12 -16.26 25.13
N ILE A 837 -3.07 -15.57 24.65
CA ILE A 837 -2.88 -14.13 24.78
C ILE A 837 -3.94 -13.37 23.97
N SER A 838 -4.26 -13.82 22.74
CA SER A 838 -5.35 -13.21 21.97
C SER A 838 -6.69 -13.34 22.69
N ARG A 839 -6.96 -14.48 23.34
CA ARG A 839 -8.15 -14.67 24.19
C ARG A 839 -8.18 -13.76 25.44
N PHE A 840 -7.03 -13.43 26.01
CA PHE A 840 -6.94 -12.59 27.21
C PHE A 840 -7.05 -11.09 26.89
N ILE A 841 -6.47 -10.65 25.76
CA ILE A 841 -6.52 -9.25 25.29
C ILE A 841 -7.89 -8.93 24.68
N LEU A 842 -8.56 -9.89 24.03
CA LEU A 842 -9.89 -9.70 23.41
C LEU A 842 -11.07 -9.93 24.38
N ARG A 843 -10.82 -10.11 25.68
CA ARG A 843 -11.87 -10.37 26.67
C ARG A 843 -12.56 -9.08 27.14
N ARG A 844 -13.26 -8.41 26.23
CA ARG A 844 -14.46 -7.64 26.58
C ARG A 844 -15.48 -7.77 25.45
N ASN A 845 -16.57 -8.48 25.78
CA ASN A 845 -17.76 -8.80 25.00
C ASN A 845 -17.68 -9.97 23.99
N SER A 846 -17.98 -11.17 24.49
CA SER A 846 -18.87 -12.12 23.78
C SER A 846 -19.40 -13.17 24.74
N SER A 847 -20.72 -13.22 24.96
CA SER A 847 -21.38 -14.45 25.40
C SER A 847 -21.52 -15.40 24.22
N GLN A 848 -21.38 -16.70 24.53
CA GLN A 848 -21.80 -17.88 23.76
C GLN A 848 -21.30 -17.99 22.31
N TYR A 849 -20.30 -18.85 22.11
CA TYR A 849 -20.45 -20.15 21.44
C TYR A 849 -19.15 -20.95 21.64
N SER A 850 -19.26 -22.14 22.23
CA SER A 850 -18.13 -23.07 22.38
C SER A 850 -18.02 -23.91 21.12
N ALA A 851 -16.87 -23.85 20.43
CA ALA A 851 -16.59 -24.72 19.30
C ALA A 851 -16.20 -26.13 19.81
N ILE A 852 -16.87 -27.14 19.27
CA ILE A 852 -16.58 -28.56 19.45
C ILE A 852 -15.29 -28.87 18.67
N ASN A 853 -14.32 -29.51 19.33
CA ASN A 853 -13.13 -30.06 18.69
C ASN A 853 -13.53 -31.34 17.94
N ILE A 854 -13.35 -31.32 16.62
CA ILE A 854 -13.26 -32.55 15.81
C ILE A 854 -11.77 -32.74 15.51
N GLU A 855 -11.10 -33.53 16.34
CA GLU A 855 -9.89 -34.25 15.92
C GLU A 855 -10.36 -35.40 15.03
N GLU A 856 -10.25 -35.22 13.71
CA GLU A 856 -10.33 -36.35 12.78
C GLU A 856 -8.92 -36.90 12.55
N THR A 857 -8.67 -38.00 13.25
CA THR A 857 -7.73 -39.07 12.95
C THR A 857 -7.77 -39.41 11.45
N PHE A 858 -6.74 -39.04 10.70
CA PHE A 858 -6.55 -39.54 9.33
C PHE A 858 -5.63 -40.75 9.36
N ASN A 859 -6.22 -41.92 9.12
CA ASN A 859 -5.55 -43.19 8.89
C ASN A 859 -5.03 -43.21 7.43
N PRO A 860 -3.75 -43.48 7.16
CA PRO A 860 -3.20 -43.36 5.81
C PRO A 860 -3.20 -44.73 5.10
N GLU A 861 -4.34 -45.20 4.63
CA GLU A 861 -4.40 -46.29 3.64
C GLU A 861 -5.53 -46.02 2.62
N GLU A 862 -5.17 -46.17 1.33
CA GLU A 862 -5.99 -46.05 0.11
C GLU A 862 -6.41 -44.61 -0.27
N ILE A 863 -5.98 -44.00 -1.38
CA ILE A 863 -6.13 -44.43 -2.78
C ILE A 863 -4.99 -43.83 -3.65
N GLU A 864 -4.45 -44.66 -4.54
CA GLU A 864 -3.42 -44.40 -5.57
C GLU A 864 -3.95 -43.63 -6.81
N VAL A 865 -2.99 -43.28 -7.69
CA VAL A 865 -3.10 -42.85 -9.12
C VAL A 865 -3.32 -41.32 -9.29
N GLU A 866 -2.48 -40.52 -9.98
CA GLU A 866 -1.64 -40.75 -11.16
C GLU A 866 -0.44 -39.75 -11.20
N ALA A 867 0.73 -40.19 -11.67
CA ALA A 867 1.94 -39.36 -11.76
C ALA A 867 1.98 -38.52 -13.06
N PRO A 868 2.45 -37.25 -13.03
CA PRO A 868 2.77 -36.51 -14.24
C PRO A 868 4.11 -36.99 -14.86
N PRO A 869 4.29 -36.81 -16.19
CA PRO A 869 5.33 -37.47 -16.94
C PRO A 869 6.73 -36.96 -16.59
N SER A 870 7.67 -37.91 -16.58
CA SER A 870 9.10 -37.71 -16.44
C SER A 870 9.66 -36.83 -17.57
N ASN A 871 10.01 -35.59 -17.25
CA ASN A 871 11.06 -34.87 -17.98
C ASN A 871 12.29 -34.80 -17.07
N SER A 872 13.30 -35.56 -17.47
CA SER A 872 14.64 -35.56 -16.89
C SER A 872 15.22 -34.13 -16.84
N SER A 873 15.45 -33.62 -15.64
CA SER A 873 16.46 -32.58 -15.42
C SER A 873 17.55 -33.16 -14.53
N SER A 874 18.73 -33.33 -15.11
CA SER A 874 19.95 -33.70 -14.40
C SER A 874 20.25 -32.70 -13.27
N PRO A 875 20.82 -33.13 -12.13
CA PRO A 875 21.21 -32.21 -11.06
C PRO A 875 22.27 -31.22 -11.56
N PRO A 876 22.24 -29.95 -11.13
CA PRO A 876 23.21 -28.96 -11.57
C PRO A 876 24.63 -29.36 -11.16
N SER A 877 25.56 -29.38 -12.11
CA SER A 877 26.96 -29.74 -11.89
C SER A 877 27.60 -28.84 -10.82
N ARG A 878 28.11 -29.42 -9.73
CA ARG A 878 28.86 -28.68 -8.69
C ARG A 878 30.17 -28.14 -9.27
N LEU A 879 30.38 -26.83 -9.15
CA LEU A 879 31.62 -26.19 -9.58
C LEU A 879 32.78 -26.65 -8.69
N ALA A 880 33.92 -27.05 -9.28
CA ALA A 880 35.10 -27.47 -8.51
C ALA A 880 35.62 -26.31 -7.64
N PHE A 881 35.99 -26.58 -6.39
CA PHE A 881 36.40 -25.59 -5.37
C PHE A 881 37.49 -24.61 -5.87
N ARG A 882 38.45 -25.09 -6.65
CA ARG A 882 39.53 -24.26 -7.22
C ARG A 882 39.02 -23.22 -8.23
N LYS A 883 37.92 -23.49 -8.92
CA LYS A 883 37.31 -22.58 -9.91
C LYS A 883 36.46 -21.47 -9.27
N ILE A 884 36.25 -21.52 -7.94
CA ILE A 884 35.53 -20.48 -7.18
C ILE A 884 36.43 -19.24 -6.99
N TRP A 885 37.74 -19.45 -6.80
CA TRP A 885 38.70 -18.42 -6.42
C TRP A 885 39.29 -17.70 -7.64
N THR A 886 38.46 -16.90 -8.33
CA THR A 886 38.92 -16.05 -9.43
C THR A 886 39.68 -14.83 -8.89
N ARG A 887 40.45 -14.16 -9.77
CA ARG A 887 41.17 -12.93 -9.41
C ARG A 887 40.22 -11.87 -8.84
N ASP A 888 39.03 -11.72 -9.44
CA ASP A 888 38.05 -10.72 -9.01
C ASP A 888 37.44 -11.04 -7.64
N VAL A 889 37.17 -12.33 -7.35
CA VAL A 889 36.75 -12.77 -6.01
C VAL A 889 37.84 -12.46 -4.99
N ILE A 890 39.10 -12.79 -5.29
CA ILE A 890 40.21 -12.59 -4.34
C ILE A 890 40.44 -11.10 -4.07
N VAL A 891 40.49 -10.25 -5.10
CA VAL A 891 40.70 -8.79 -4.95
C VAL A 891 39.55 -8.15 -4.16
N THR A 892 38.31 -8.54 -4.45
CA THR A 892 37.14 -8.03 -3.74
C THR A 892 37.09 -8.54 -2.30
N LEU A 893 37.48 -9.80 -2.06
CA LEU A 893 37.52 -10.40 -0.72
C LEU A 893 38.61 -9.75 0.15
N VAL A 894 39.79 -9.45 -0.40
CA VAL A 894 40.83 -8.68 0.30
C VAL A 894 40.32 -7.30 0.69
N SER A 895 39.67 -6.58 -0.22
CA SER A 895 39.08 -5.27 0.06
C SER A 895 37.95 -5.34 1.10
N PHE A 896 37.12 -6.39 1.03
CA PHE A 896 36.07 -6.70 2.02
C PHE A 896 36.64 -7.00 3.41
N GLY A 897 37.85 -7.55 3.49
CA GLY A 897 38.56 -7.79 4.75
C GLY A 897 39.19 -6.53 5.33
N LEU A 898 39.79 -5.67 4.50
CA LEU A 898 40.57 -4.53 4.98
C LEU A 898 39.69 -3.34 5.44
N LEU A 899 38.49 -3.14 4.88
CA LEU A 899 37.56 -2.10 5.34
C LEU A 899 37.15 -2.29 6.83
N PRO A 900 36.71 -3.49 7.27
CA PRO A 900 36.47 -3.76 8.69
C PRO A 900 37.68 -3.53 9.61
N LEU A 901 38.91 -3.68 9.12
CA LEU A 901 40.14 -3.53 9.92
C LEU A 901 40.24 -2.11 10.48
N HIS A 902 40.27 -1.10 9.61
CA HIS A 902 40.38 0.28 10.07
C HIS A 902 39.07 0.78 10.69
N ASN A 903 37.91 0.32 10.22
CA ASN A 903 36.64 0.73 10.82
C ASN A 903 36.51 0.25 12.28
N ALA A 904 36.93 -0.98 12.58
CA ALA A 904 36.97 -1.50 13.96
C ALA A 904 38.03 -0.81 14.82
N ALA A 905 39.17 -0.44 14.23
CA ALA A 905 40.19 0.37 14.90
C ALA A 905 39.63 1.74 15.32
N PHE A 906 38.98 2.47 14.42
CA PHE A 906 38.37 3.76 14.73
C PHE A 906 37.28 3.64 15.81
N MET A 907 36.37 2.68 15.65
CA MET A 907 35.26 2.46 16.60
C MET A 907 35.73 2.11 18.01
N HIS A 908 36.96 1.59 18.16
CA HIS A 908 37.57 1.31 19.45
C HIS A 908 38.40 2.49 19.98
N ILE A 909 39.30 3.06 19.18
CA ILE A 909 40.21 4.14 19.63
C ILE A 909 39.42 5.40 19.92
N PHE A 910 38.42 5.75 19.11
CA PHE A 910 37.74 7.04 19.26
C PHE A 910 37.04 7.17 20.63
N PRO A 911 36.22 6.21 21.11
CA PRO A 911 35.68 6.25 22.47
C PRO A 911 36.77 6.25 23.56
N VAL A 912 37.83 5.46 23.41
CA VAL A 912 38.95 5.40 24.37
C VAL A 912 39.68 6.74 24.45
N PHE A 913 39.89 7.40 23.32
CA PHE A 913 40.47 8.75 23.23
C PHE A 913 39.57 9.81 23.87
N LEU A 914 38.24 9.70 23.68
CA LEU A 914 37.29 10.59 24.34
C LEU A 914 37.29 10.42 25.86
N SER A 915 37.48 9.19 26.37
CA SER A 915 37.51 8.89 27.82
C SER A 915 38.86 9.13 28.49
N ALA A 916 39.97 9.07 27.74
CA ALA A 916 41.31 9.28 28.30
C ALA A 916 41.45 10.70 28.89
N PRO A 917 42.17 10.86 30.02
CA PRO A 917 42.30 12.14 30.72
C PRO A 917 42.97 13.21 29.84
N SER A 918 42.55 14.47 29.99
CA SER A 918 43.22 15.63 29.38
C SER A 918 44.54 15.92 30.09
N SER A 919 45.57 16.36 29.35
CA SER A 919 46.81 16.86 29.93
C SER A 919 47.01 18.34 29.57
N ALA A 920 47.60 19.12 30.46
CA ALA A 920 47.94 20.52 30.19
C ALA A 920 49.20 20.57 29.32
N ASN A 921 49.07 21.07 28.08
CA ASN A 921 50.17 21.15 27.12
C ASN A 921 51.27 22.12 27.60
N VAL A 922 52.45 21.61 27.93
CA VAL A 922 53.61 22.42 28.35
C VAL A 922 54.48 22.85 27.14
N ASP A 923 54.48 22.11 26.02
CA ASP A 923 55.21 22.48 24.79
C ASP A 923 54.37 22.23 23.52
N TRP A 924 53.99 23.30 22.82
CA TRP A 924 53.13 23.23 21.63
C TRP A 924 53.93 23.00 20.35
N ASN A 925 53.73 21.85 19.69
CA ASN A 925 54.19 21.59 18.32
C ASN A 925 53.03 20.96 17.51
N LEU A 926 52.99 21.17 16.19
CA LEU A 926 52.00 20.54 15.26
C LEU A 926 51.93 19.00 15.33
N LEU A 927 52.90 18.36 15.99
CA LEU A 927 53.06 16.90 16.09
C LEU A 927 52.95 16.34 17.51
N SER A 928 52.91 17.19 18.55
CA SER A 928 52.89 16.77 19.96
C SER A 928 51.46 16.80 20.50
N PHE A 929 50.94 15.65 20.93
CA PHE A 929 49.59 15.50 21.49
C PHE A 929 49.67 14.66 22.75
N THR A 930 49.48 15.29 23.91
CA THR A 930 49.53 14.62 25.22
C THR A 930 48.09 14.56 25.80
N GLY A 931 47.49 13.37 25.80
CA GLY A 931 46.18 13.11 26.45
C GLY A 931 44.93 13.06 25.55
N GLY A 932 43.79 12.76 26.18
CA GLY A 932 42.45 12.65 25.58
C GLY A 932 41.52 13.80 25.98
N LEU A 933 40.19 13.57 25.97
CA LEU A 933 39.18 14.61 26.24
C LEU A 933 38.48 14.50 27.61
N GLY A 934 38.68 13.42 28.38
CA GLY A 934 38.09 13.23 29.71
C GLY A 934 36.56 13.20 29.77
N LEU A 935 35.87 12.81 28.68
CA LEU A 935 34.41 12.81 28.60
C LEU A 935 33.77 11.64 29.37
N GLN A 936 32.64 11.92 30.03
CA GLN A 936 31.83 10.93 30.74
C GLN A 936 31.12 9.94 29.79
N THR A 937 30.80 8.74 30.30
CA THR A 937 30.17 7.65 29.53
C THR A 937 28.85 8.02 28.83
N PRO A 938 27.92 8.82 29.42
CA PRO A 938 26.65 9.13 28.75
C PRO A 938 26.86 10.06 27.55
N SER A 939 27.77 11.03 27.67
CA SER A 939 28.10 11.94 26.57
C SER A 939 28.68 11.17 25.39
N ILE A 940 29.61 10.25 25.64
CA ILE A 940 30.21 9.40 24.61
C ILE A 940 29.14 8.53 23.93
N GLY A 941 28.31 7.84 24.71
CA GLY A 941 27.25 6.97 24.18
C GLY A 941 26.20 7.72 23.37
N LEU A 942 25.72 8.87 23.85
CA LEU A 942 24.73 9.69 23.16
C LEU A 942 25.27 10.25 21.84
N TRP A 943 26.48 10.82 21.84
CA TRP A 943 27.09 11.36 20.62
C TRP A 943 27.33 10.28 19.56
N LEU A 944 27.88 9.13 19.95
CA LEU A 944 28.09 8.01 19.02
C LEU A 944 26.77 7.44 18.47
N SER A 945 25.69 7.51 19.26
CA SER A 945 24.35 7.03 18.86
C SER A 945 23.60 8.01 17.97
N CYS A 946 23.63 9.31 18.28
CA CYS A 946 23.01 10.36 17.46
C CYS A 946 23.57 10.34 16.03
N PHE A 947 24.89 10.22 15.88
CA PHE A 947 25.49 10.10 14.56
C PHE A 947 25.20 8.76 13.89
N GLY A 948 25.10 7.66 14.64
CA GLY A 948 24.62 6.40 14.09
C GLY A 948 23.18 6.49 13.55
N LEU A 949 22.29 7.25 14.20
CA LEU A 949 20.93 7.53 13.71
C LEU A 949 20.95 8.34 12.40
N CYS A 950 21.81 9.36 12.31
CA CYS A 950 22.08 10.04 11.04
C CYS A 950 22.56 9.06 9.97
N GLY A 951 23.42 8.11 10.33
CA GLY A 951 23.87 7.03 9.45
C GLY A 951 22.73 6.17 8.89
N ILE A 952 21.69 5.88 9.67
CA ILE A 952 20.50 5.15 9.21
C ILE A 952 19.71 6.00 8.19
N LEU A 953 19.52 7.29 8.47
CA LEU A 953 18.86 8.21 7.53
C LEU A 953 19.65 8.36 6.22
N LEU A 954 20.97 8.48 6.31
CA LEU A 954 21.87 8.49 5.15
C LEU A 954 21.74 7.19 4.34
N GLN A 955 21.63 6.04 5.00
CA GLN A 955 21.49 4.74 4.33
C GLN A 955 20.13 4.56 3.64
N LEU A 956 19.04 5.07 4.23
CA LEU A 956 17.68 4.91 3.69
C LEU A 956 17.39 5.91 2.56
N PHE A 957 17.92 7.14 2.65
CA PHE A 957 17.54 8.22 1.73
C PHE A 957 18.66 8.65 0.76
N ILE A 958 19.92 8.62 1.19
CA ILE A 958 21.04 9.17 0.37
C ILE A 958 21.75 8.06 -0.40
N TYR A 959 22.07 6.94 0.26
CA TYR A 959 22.77 5.83 -0.37
C TYR A 959 22.08 5.30 -1.63
N PRO A 960 20.75 5.06 -1.68
CA PRO A 960 20.10 4.55 -2.88
C PRO A 960 20.16 5.53 -4.06
N ARG A 961 20.07 6.84 -3.79
CA ARG A 961 20.19 7.90 -4.81
C ARG A 961 21.62 8.04 -5.33
N LEU A 962 22.60 7.92 -4.43
CA LEU A 962 24.01 7.96 -4.80
C LEU A 962 24.39 6.71 -5.63
N GLN A 963 23.90 5.54 -5.23
CA GLN A 963 24.12 4.27 -5.92
C GLN A 963 23.49 4.26 -7.31
N SER A 964 22.28 4.82 -7.47
CA SER A 964 21.63 4.90 -8.79
C SER A 964 22.36 5.81 -9.78
N HIS A 965 23.08 6.83 -9.30
CA HIS A 965 23.80 7.76 -10.17
C HIS A 965 25.26 7.36 -10.43
N LEU A 966 25.96 6.80 -9.44
CA LEU A 966 27.41 6.57 -9.51
C LEU A 966 27.80 5.08 -9.58
N GLY A 967 26.84 4.17 -9.48
CA GLY A 967 27.09 2.74 -9.37
C GLY A 967 27.71 2.34 -8.03
N THR A 968 27.77 1.03 -7.76
CA THR A 968 28.26 0.49 -6.48
C THR A 968 29.74 0.80 -6.28
N LEU A 969 30.55 0.69 -7.34
CA LEU A 969 31.98 1.00 -7.28
C LEU A 969 32.26 2.49 -7.10
N GLY A 970 31.46 3.38 -7.70
CA GLY A 970 31.58 4.83 -7.54
C GLY A 970 31.28 5.29 -6.11
N CYS A 971 30.21 4.75 -5.51
CA CYS A 971 29.90 4.97 -4.09
C CYS A 971 31.04 4.51 -3.18
N PHE A 972 31.59 3.32 -3.44
CA PHE A 972 32.71 2.80 -2.65
C PHE A 972 33.94 3.71 -2.74
N ARG A 973 34.30 4.21 -3.93
CA ARG A 973 35.41 5.16 -4.12
C ARG A 973 35.22 6.45 -3.33
N ILE A 974 34.02 7.05 -3.36
CA ILE A 974 33.71 8.25 -2.55
C ILE A 974 33.93 7.99 -1.07
N ALA A 975 33.44 6.86 -0.56
CA ALA A 975 33.60 6.50 0.84
C ALA A 975 35.08 6.39 1.25
N LEU A 976 35.92 5.85 0.35
CA LEU A 976 37.36 5.74 0.56
C LEU A 976 38.09 7.09 0.63
N PHE A 977 37.57 8.13 -0.03
CA PHE A 977 38.11 9.49 0.09
C PHE A 977 37.71 10.17 1.41
N LEU A 978 36.56 9.79 1.99
CA LEU A 978 36.06 10.41 3.22
C LEU A 978 36.78 9.89 4.48
N PHE A 979 37.17 8.61 4.54
CA PHE A 979 37.84 8.05 5.71
C PHE A 979 39.15 8.78 6.09
N PRO A 980 40.08 9.08 5.16
CA PRO A 980 41.29 9.86 5.46
C PRO A 980 41.02 11.18 6.19
N LEU A 981 39.96 11.89 5.84
CA LEU A 981 39.62 13.17 6.46
C LEU A 981 39.33 13.03 7.97
N ALA A 982 38.63 11.97 8.37
CA ALA A 982 38.34 11.73 9.79
C ALA A 982 39.61 11.40 10.60
N TYR A 983 40.50 10.57 10.04
CA TYR A 983 41.78 10.22 10.69
C TYR A 983 42.75 11.40 10.78
N LEU A 984 42.75 12.28 9.77
CA LEU A 984 43.59 13.48 9.78
C LEU A 984 43.18 14.44 10.90
N LEU A 985 41.88 14.64 11.09
CA LEU A 985 41.34 15.66 11.99
C LEU A 985 41.18 15.18 13.45
N ALA A 986 41.04 13.87 13.69
CA ALA A 986 40.82 13.29 15.01
C ALA A 986 41.77 13.76 16.13
N PRO A 987 43.12 13.80 15.96
CA PRO A 987 44.00 14.20 17.04
C PRO A 987 43.89 15.69 17.42
N TYR A 988 43.47 16.55 16.50
CA TYR A 988 43.34 18.00 16.77
C TYR A 988 42.19 18.35 17.73
N LEU A 989 41.31 17.39 18.06
CA LEU A 989 40.26 17.58 19.06
C LEU A 989 40.81 17.90 20.46
N SER A 990 42.00 17.41 20.81
CA SER A 990 42.61 17.70 22.11
C SER A 990 43.13 19.14 22.22
N LEU A 991 43.32 19.85 21.09
CA LEU A 991 43.76 21.24 21.07
C LEU A 991 42.62 22.25 21.20
N LEU A 992 41.37 21.80 21.03
CA LEU A 992 40.20 22.69 21.13
C LEU A 992 39.90 23.04 22.60
N PRO A 993 39.55 24.29 22.92
CA PRO A 993 39.29 24.72 24.31
C PRO A 993 38.15 23.94 24.98
N GLU A 994 38.24 23.75 26.30
CA GLU A 994 37.24 23.01 27.11
C GLU A 994 35.89 23.73 27.18
N SER A 995 35.91 25.07 27.22
CA SER A 995 34.74 25.92 27.33
C SER A 995 34.33 26.51 25.97
N GLY A 996 33.54 25.76 25.20
CA GLY A 996 32.96 26.29 23.96
C GLY A 996 32.22 25.28 23.10
N LEU A 997 31.32 25.78 22.25
CA LEU A 997 30.60 24.98 21.23
C LEU A 997 31.58 24.31 20.24
N THR A 998 32.77 24.89 20.04
CA THR A 998 33.77 24.49 19.05
C THR A 998 34.26 23.05 19.22
N ARG A 999 34.50 22.59 20.46
CA ARG A 999 34.92 21.20 20.74
C ARG A 999 33.82 20.21 20.35
N TRP A 1000 32.58 20.53 20.67
CA TRP A 1000 31.42 19.71 20.30
C TRP A 1000 31.18 19.70 18.79
N LEU A 1001 31.34 20.84 18.11
CA LEU A 1001 31.27 20.92 16.65
C LEU A 1001 32.39 20.09 15.98
N GLY A 1002 33.59 20.09 16.54
CA GLY A 1002 34.69 19.25 16.06
C GLY A 1002 34.38 17.75 16.17
N ILE A 1003 33.91 17.31 17.33
CA ILE A 1003 33.49 15.91 17.56
C ILE A 1003 32.37 15.53 16.58
N ALA A 1004 31.37 16.41 16.44
CA ALA A 1004 30.25 16.24 15.53
C ALA A 1004 30.71 16.11 14.07
N PHE A 1005 31.65 16.94 13.62
CA PHE A 1005 32.17 16.92 12.26
C PHE A 1005 32.92 15.62 11.96
N ILE A 1006 33.86 15.22 12.83
CA ILE A 1006 34.64 13.98 12.65
C ILE A 1006 33.73 12.75 12.65
N LEU A 1007 32.75 12.69 13.56
CA LEU A 1007 31.77 11.62 13.60
C LEU A 1007 30.88 11.62 12.35
N CYS A 1008 30.42 12.78 11.87
CA CYS A 1008 29.63 12.88 10.65
C CYS A 1008 30.37 12.34 9.42
N VAL A 1009 31.62 12.77 9.21
CA VAL A 1009 32.47 12.29 8.12
C VAL A 1009 32.67 10.78 8.22
N GLN A 1010 32.99 10.27 9.41
CA GLN A 1010 33.23 8.85 9.60
C GLN A 1010 31.99 7.99 9.42
N VAL A 1011 30.84 8.45 9.94
CA VAL A 1011 29.56 7.74 9.77
C VAL A 1011 29.14 7.76 8.30
N MET A 1012 29.27 8.88 7.60
CA MET A 1012 28.96 8.96 6.18
C MET A 1012 29.84 8.00 5.36
N ALA A 1013 31.15 7.98 5.60
CA ALA A 1013 32.09 7.07 4.95
C ALA A 1013 31.70 5.60 5.17
N ARG A 1014 31.47 5.17 6.42
CA ARG A 1014 31.12 3.77 6.70
C ARG A 1014 29.73 3.37 6.18
N THR A 1015 28.74 4.28 6.26
CA THR A 1015 27.38 4.03 5.80
C THR A 1015 27.33 3.76 4.30
N ILE A 1016 28.23 4.39 3.52
CA ILE A 1016 28.35 4.16 2.09
C ILE A 1016 29.23 2.92 1.81
N ALA A 1017 30.37 2.78 2.48
CA ALA A 1017 31.33 1.71 2.18
C ALA A 1017 30.84 0.28 2.52
N ILE A 1018 30.13 0.12 3.64
CA ILE A 1018 29.73 -1.21 4.14
C ILE A 1018 28.73 -1.89 3.18
N PRO A 1019 27.62 -1.25 2.76
CA PRO A 1019 26.73 -1.84 1.77
C PRO A 1019 27.40 -2.08 0.42
N SER A 1020 28.22 -1.13 -0.06
CA SER A 1020 28.89 -1.27 -1.36
C SER A 1020 29.85 -2.46 -1.42
N THR A 1021 30.62 -2.73 -0.35
CA THR A 1021 31.52 -3.89 -0.31
C THR A 1021 30.79 -5.23 -0.27
N VAL A 1022 29.64 -5.32 0.41
CA VAL A 1022 28.80 -6.53 0.42
C VAL A 1022 28.25 -6.81 -0.97
N ILE A 1023 27.78 -5.79 -1.67
CA ILE A 1023 27.24 -5.92 -3.04
C ILE A 1023 28.36 -6.32 -4.02
N LEU A 1024 29.51 -5.65 -3.98
CA LEU A 1024 30.67 -6.00 -4.83
C LEU A 1024 31.12 -7.45 -4.61
N LEU A 1025 31.16 -7.92 -3.36
CA LEU A 1025 31.53 -9.31 -3.05
C LEU A 1025 30.51 -10.32 -3.61
N THR A 1026 29.23 -9.93 -3.63
CA THR A 1026 28.15 -10.75 -4.20
C THR A 1026 28.29 -10.83 -5.72
N GLU A 1027 28.57 -9.71 -6.39
CA GLU A 1027 28.74 -9.61 -7.84
C GLU A 1027 30.00 -10.31 -8.36
N ALA A 1028 31.06 -10.35 -7.55
CA ALA A 1028 32.31 -11.03 -7.90
C ALA A 1028 32.19 -12.57 -7.94
N ALA A 1029 31.17 -13.17 -7.32
CA ALA A 1029 31.03 -14.61 -7.23
C ALA A 1029 30.74 -15.25 -8.61
N PRO A 1030 31.47 -16.31 -9.02
CA PRO A 1030 31.36 -16.86 -10.38
C PRO A 1030 30.07 -17.66 -10.62
N ALA A 1031 29.40 -18.11 -9.56
CA ALA A 1031 28.12 -18.81 -9.64
C ALA A 1031 27.29 -18.61 -8.37
N LYS A 1032 25.96 -18.69 -8.50
CA LYS A 1032 25.01 -18.60 -7.37
C LYS A 1032 25.18 -19.70 -6.33
N THR A 1033 25.54 -20.89 -6.79
CA THR A 1033 25.68 -22.08 -5.94
C THR A 1033 26.86 -21.99 -4.98
N VAL A 1034 27.78 -21.03 -5.18
CA VAL A 1034 28.98 -20.84 -4.36
C VAL A 1034 28.92 -19.59 -3.47
N LEU A 1035 27.79 -18.87 -3.49
CA LEU A 1035 27.60 -17.62 -2.78
C LEU A 1035 27.75 -17.79 -1.25
N GLY A 1036 27.28 -18.92 -0.71
CA GLY A 1036 27.47 -19.27 0.70
C GLY A 1036 28.95 -19.44 1.09
N THR A 1037 29.75 -20.07 0.23
CA THR A 1037 31.20 -20.26 0.45
C THR A 1037 31.96 -18.93 0.39
N VAL A 1038 31.65 -18.08 -0.61
CA VAL A 1038 32.28 -16.76 -0.77
C VAL A 1038 31.94 -15.83 0.40
N HIS A 1039 30.66 -15.78 0.82
CA HIS A 1039 30.26 -14.99 1.99
C HIS A 1039 30.80 -15.55 3.32
N GLY A 1040 30.91 -16.87 3.45
CA GLY A 1040 31.53 -17.51 4.61
C GLY A 1040 33.00 -17.12 4.76
N ALA A 1041 33.77 -17.20 3.68
CA ALA A 1041 35.16 -16.74 3.66
C ALA A 1041 35.31 -15.24 3.92
N GLY A 1042 34.42 -14.41 3.32
CA GLY A 1042 34.36 -12.98 3.60
C GLY A 1042 34.10 -12.67 5.09
N ASN A 1043 33.18 -13.41 5.73
CA ASN A 1043 32.88 -13.23 7.15
C ASN A 1043 34.04 -13.65 8.07
N MET A 1044 34.73 -14.73 7.75
CA MET A 1044 35.96 -15.14 8.45
C MET A 1044 37.02 -14.04 8.36
N LEU A 1045 37.33 -13.58 7.14
CA LEU A 1045 38.34 -12.55 6.93
C LEU A 1045 37.97 -11.22 7.59
N SER A 1046 36.70 -10.82 7.51
CA SER A 1046 36.17 -9.64 8.20
C SER A 1046 36.30 -9.76 9.72
N SER A 1047 36.05 -10.93 10.30
CA SER A 1047 36.18 -11.16 11.74
C SER A 1047 37.63 -11.10 12.21
N LEU A 1048 38.54 -11.71 11.46
CA LEU A 1048 39.98 -11.60 11.72
C LEU A 1048 40.45 -10.14 11.63
N ALA A 1049 40.02 -9.43 10.58
CA ALA A 1049 40.35 -8.03 10.37
C ALA A 1049 39.86 -7.12 11.51
N ARG A 1050 38.62 -7.32 12.00
CA ARG A 1050 38.10 -6.59 13.16
C ARG A 1050 38.92 -6.85 14.42
N ALA A 1051 39.30 -8.11 14.67
CA ALA A 1051 40.10 -8.49 15.82
C ALA A 1051 41.50 -7.84 15.79
N VAL A 1052 42.20 -7.97 14.65
CA VAL A 1052 43.52 -7.38 14.44
C VAL A 1052 43.45 -5.85 14.53
N GLY A 1053 42.47 -5.24 13.85
CA GLY A 1053 42.26 -3.79 13.84
C GLY A 1053 42.14 -3.22 15.24
N SER A 1054 41.22 -3.76 16.07
CA SER A 1054 41.02 -3.27 17.45
C SER A 1054 42.20 -3.57 18.39
N ALA A 1055 42.88 -4.71 18.24
CA ALA A 1055 44.03 -5.05 19.07
C ALA A 1055 45.25 -4.15 18.77
N VAL A 1056 45.59 -4.00 17.48
CA VAL A 1056 46.70 -3.13 17.02
C VAL A 1056 46.40 -1.68 17.36
N ALA A 1057 45.14 -1.25 17.21
CA ALA A 1057 44.66 0.07 17.59
C ALA A 1057 44.88 0.41 19.07
N GLY A 1058 44.48 -0.46 19.99
CA GLY A 1058 44.71 -0.26 21.43
C GLY A 1058 46.19 -0.25 21.80
N TRP A 1059 46.98 -1.12 21.18
CA TRP A 1059 48.45 -1.14 21.38
C TRP A 1059 49.12 0.13 20.85
N ALA A 1060 48.75 0.57 19.64
CA ALA A 1060 49.28 1.77 19.02
C ALA A 1060 48.89 3.02 19.82
N PHE A 1061 47.65 3.12 20.30
CA PHE A 1061 47.21 4.19 21.20
C PHE A 1061 48.03 4.25 22.48
N ALA A 1062 48.26 3.11 23.12
CA ALA A 1062 49.12 3.05 24.29
C ALA A 1062 50.57 3.48 23.98
N TRP A 1063 51.12 3.08 22.83
CA TRP A 1063 52.45 3.50 22.37
C TRP A 1063 52.54 5.00 22.10
N GLY A 1064 51.49 5.59 21.53
CA GLY A 1064 51.39 7.03 21.27
C GLY A 1064 51.29 7.85 22.55
N VAL A 1065 50.55 7.37 23.55
CA VAL A 1065 50.49 7.97 24.89
C VAL A 1065 51.87 7.94 25.56
N ASP A 1066 52.60 6.81 25.48
CA ASP A 1066 53.93 6.64 26.07
C ASP A 1066 54.99 7.62 25.56
N ARG A 1067 54.85 8.09 24.31
CA ARG A 1067 55.82 8.96 23.63
C ARG A 1067 55.32 10.40 23.45
N GLY A 1068 54.15 10.75 23.99
CA GLY A 1068 53.53 12.07 23.77
C GLY A 1068 53.12 12.34 22.31
N CYS A 1069 52.92 11.30 21.51
CA CYS A 1069 52.60 11.36 20.10
C CYS A 1069 51.27 10.62 19.81
N VAL A 1070 50.19 10.97 20.50
CA VAL A 1070 48.87 10.33 20.31
C VAL A 1070 48.37 10.45 18.85
N GLY A 1071 48.77 11.50 18.13
CA GLY A 1071 48.50 11.69 16.70
C GLY A 1071 49.07 10.60 15.77
N ALA A 1072 50.17 9.95 16.16
CA ALA A 1072 50.85 8.95 15.33
C ALA A 1072 49.96 7.73 15.01
N VAL A 1073 49.02 7.40 15.90
CA VAL A 1073 48.09 6.28 15.71
C VAL A 1073 47.06 6.60 14.65
N TRP A 1074 46.49 7.80 14.72
CA TRP A 1074 45.53 8.29 13.74
C TRP A 1074 46.17 8.39 12.36
N TRP A 1075 47.39 8.92 12.28
CA TRP A 1075 48.11 9.06 11.02
C TRP A 1075 48.66 7.73 10.47
N GLY A 1076 49.02 6.77 11.34
CA GLY A 1076 49.35 5.42 10.90
C GLY A 1076 48.18 4.74 10.18
N TYR A 1077 46.98 4.85 10.75
CA TYR A 1077 45.76 4.40 10.08
C TYR A 1077 45.39 5.26 8.87
N LEU A 1078 45.67 6.57 8.88
CA LEU A 1078 45.50 7.44 7.71
C LEU A 1078 46.31 6.93 6.52
N PHE A 1079 47.61 6.66 6.70
CA PHE A 1079 48.47 6.15 5.62
C PHE A 1079 48.01 4.78 5.13
N PHE A 1080 47.61 3.90 6.05
CA PHE A 1080 47.04 2.61 5.69
C PHE A 1080 45.74 2.74 4.90
N VAL A 1081 44.83 3.62 5.31
CA VAL A 1081 43.55 3.87 4.63
C VAL A 1081 43.74 4.57 3.29
N ALA A 1082 44.61 5.58 3.21
CA ALA A 1082 44.89 6.31 1.97
C ALA A 1082 45.62 5.42 0.95
N GLY A 1083 46.62 4.65 1.39
CA GLY A 1083 47.32 3.66 0.56
C GLY A 1083 46.39 2.52 0.11
N GLY A 1084 45.55 2.03 1.03
CA GLY A 1084 44.50 1.06 0.72
C GLY A 1084 43.47 1.61 -0.26
N ALA A 1085 43.03 2.85 -0.09
CA ALA A 1085 42.09 3.52 -0.98
C ALA A 1085 42.62 3.64 -2.41
N LEU A 1086 43.89 4.03 -2.57
CA LEU A 1086 44.60 4.04 -3.85
C LEU A 1086 44.65 2.64 -4.47
N ALA A 1087 45.10 1.64 -3.72
CA ALA A 1087 45.22 0.26 -4.20
C ALA A 1087 43.86 -0.37 -4.58
N TRP A 1088 42.81 -0.12 -3.80
CA TRP A 1088 41.44 -0.61 -4.02
C TRP A 1088 40.77 0.07 -5.20
N SER A 1089 40.98 1.38 -5.36
CA SER A 1089 40.37 2.16 -6.44
C SER A 1089 40.84 1.72 -7.82
N PHE A 1090 42.12 1.35 -7.98
CA PHE A 1090 42.70 0.95 -9.27
C PHE A 1090 42.56 -0.53 -9.61
N ASN A 1091 42.48 -1.42 -8.61
CA ASN A 1091 42.43 -2.87 -8.86
C ASN A 1091 41.02 -3.48 -8.90
N MET A 1092 40.01 -2.82 -8.31
CA MET A 1092 38.62 -3.29 -8.41
C MET A 1092 37.99 -2.85 -9.73
N ARG A 1093 37.41 -3.82 -10.43
CA ARG A 1093 36.61 -3.61 -11.63
C ARG A 1093 35.17 -3.98 -11.33
N GLU A 1094 34.23 -3.24 -11.90
CA GLU A 1094 32.83 -3.60 -11.85
C GLU A 1094 32.62 -4.79 -12.81
N VAL A 1095 32.62 -6.00 -12.24
CA VAL A 1095 32.39 -7.22 -13.01
C VAL A 1095 30.88 -7.32 -13.21
N ARG A 1096 30.41 -7.16 -14.46
CA ARG A 1096 29.03 -7.50 -14.85
C ARG A 1096 28.85 -9.02 -14.81
N GLY A 1097 28.87 -9.62 -13.62
CA GLY A 1097 28.72 -11.05 -13.41
C GLY A 1097 27.24 -11.45 -13.38
N ALA A 1098 26.85 -12.47 -14.17
CA ALA A 1098 25.66 -13.36 -14.14
C ALA A 1098 24.24 -12.85 -13.75
N PHE A 1099 24.11 -11.57 -13.40
CA PHE A 1099 22.95 -10.92 -12.77
C PHE A 1099 22.61 -9.58 -13.41
N SER A 1100 23.40 -9.12 -14.40
CA SER A 1100 23.03 -7.98 -15.23
C SER A 1100 22.13 -8.46 -16.36
N GLU A 1101 20.89 -7.99 -16.35
CA GLU A 1101 19.80 -8.33 -17.30
C GLU A 1101 20.01 -7.72 -18.70
N LYS A 1102 21.25 -7.43 -19.10
CA LYS A 1102 21.60 -6.78 -20.38
C LYS A 1102 22.56 -7.56 -21.28
N SER A 1103 22.66 -8.88 -21.11
CA SER A 1103 23.21 -9.71 -22.20
C SER A 1103 22.56 -11.10 -22.24
N ARG A 1104 21.42 -11.19 -22.92
CA ARG A 1104 21.07 -12.30 -23.81
C ARG A 1104 19.92 -11.91 -24.70
#